data_AF-G1NU80-F1
#
_entry.id   AF-G1NU80-F1
#
_cell.length_a   1.000
_cell.length_b   1.000
_cell.length_c   1.000
_cell.angle_alpha   90.00
_cell.angle_beta   90.00
_cell.angle_gamma   90.00
#
_symmetry.space_group_name_H-M   'P 1'
#
loop_
_entity.id
_entity.type
_entity.pdbx_description
1 polymer ?
#
loop_
_entity_poly.entity_id
_entity_poly.type
_entity_poly.pdbx_seq_one_letter_code
_entity_poly.pdbx_strand_id
1 'polypeptide(L)'
;MASTTWSPTTAVTEAPLAPHERIRNAADISVIVIYFVVVMAVGLWAMFSTNRGTVGGFFLAGRSMVWWPIGASLFASNIGSGHFVGLAGTGAAAGIATGGFEWNALIFVVVLGWIFVPIYIKAGVVTMPEYLRKRFGGKRIQIYLSVLSLLLYIFTKISADIFSGAIFINLALGLDLYLAIFLLLAITGIYTITGGLAAVIYTDTLQTAIMLVGSFILTGFAFNEVGGYGAFMEKYMNAIPTKVSDGNITINKECYTPRNDSFHIFRDPLKGDLPWPGLIFGLSILALWYWCTDQVIVQRCLSAKNMSHVKAGCVMCGYLKLLPMFLMVMPGMISRILYTDKIACALPSECEKYCGTKVGCTNIAYPTMVVELMPNGLRGLMLSVMLASLMSSLTSIFNSASTLFTMDIYTKIRKTATEKELMLAGRVFILVLIGISIAWVPIVQSAQSGQLFDYIQSITSYLGPPIAAVFLLAVFCKRVNEHGAFWGLIIGFLIGLSRMIAEFAYGTGSCMEPSNCPTIICGVHYLYFAIILFAISIIIILVVSLCTKPIPDVHLYRLCWSLRNSKEERIDLDATEEDVNEAPEETFEIVLFPNTEVAEEKKGCCRRAYDMFCGLDQQKGPKMTKEEEAAMKLKLTDTSEKPLWRTVVNINGIILLAVAVFCHAFFA
;
A
#
# COMPACT_ATOMS: atom_id res chain seq x y z
N MET A 1 54.67 25.16 -3.21
CA MET A 1 53.74 26.31 -3.26
C MET A 1 53.47 26.63 -4.71
N ALA A 2 52.30 26.27 -5.22
CA ALA A 2 51.73 26.80 -6.45
C ALA A 2 50.22 26.60 -6.37
N SER A 3 49.53 27.70 -6.12
CA SER A 3 48.08 27.85 -6.02
C SER A 3 47.47 27.91 -7.42
N THR A 4 46.64 26.94 -7.78
CA THR A 4 45.74 27.03 -8.93
C THR A 4 44.34 27.40 -8.45
N THR A 5 44.04 28.68 -8.54
CA THR A 5 42.71 29.26 -8.39
C THR A 5 41.82 28.80 -9.54
N TRP A 6 40.79 28.00 -9.24
CA TRP A 6 39.67 27.75 -10.16
C TRP A 6 38.72 28.94 -10.11
N SER A 7 38.61 29.67 -11.21
CA SER A 7 37.60 30.72 -11.41
C SER A 7 36.24 30.07 -11.67
N PRO A 8 35.13 30.63 -11.15
CA PRO A 8 33.80 30.11 -11.41
C PRO A 8 33.35 30.54 -12.80
N THR A 9 33.14 29.56 -13.69
CA THR A 9 32.49 29.80 -14.98
C THR A 9 31.05 30.19 -14.71
N THR A 10 30.68 31.40 -15.12
CA THR A 10 29.29 31.87 -15.21
C THR A 10 28.51 30.89 -16.08
N ALA A 11 27.69 30.04 -15.46
CA ALA A 11 26.72 29.23 -16.15
C ALA A 11 25.70 30.16 -16.81
N VAL A 12 25.77 30.26 -18.13
CA VAL A 12 24.68 30.80 -18.95
C VAL A 12 23.47 29.93 -18.66
N THR A 13 22.41 30.53 -18.13
CA THR A 13 21.12 29.89 -17.89
C THR A 13 20.51 29.52 -19.24
N GLU A 14 20.83 28.33 -19.75
CA GLU A 14 20.10 27.73 -20.86
C GLU A 14 18.63 27.58 -20.44
N ALA A 15 17.71 27.99 -21.33
CA ALA A 15 16.29 27.82 -21.11
C ALA A 15 15.98 26.34 -20.84
N PRO A 16 15.05 26.01 -19.91
CA PRO A 16 14.75 24.62 -19.60
C PRO A 16 14.31 23.89 -20.88
N LEU A 17 15.07 22.85 -21.26
CA LEU A 17 14.74 21.97 -22.38
C LEU A 17 13.29 21.51 -22.29
N ALA A 18 12.61 21.51 -23.43
CA ALA A 18 11.22 21.09 -23.51
C ALA A 18 11.07 19.64 -23.02
N PRO A 19 9.98 19.28 -22.32
CA PRO A 19 9.83 17.94 -21.70
C PRO A 19 10.11 16.76 -22.66
N HIS A 20 9.75 16.91 -23.94
CA HIS A 20 9.97 15.90 -24.99
C HIS A 20 11.44 15.78 -25.47
N GLU A 21 12.28 16.79 -25.25
CA GLU A 21 13.71 16.74 -25.56
C GLU A 21 14.53 16.11 -24.45
N ARG A 22 13.97 16.02 -23.23
CA ARG A 22 14.68 15.49 -22.08
C ARG A 22 15.06 14.03 -22.33
N ILE A 23 14.16 13.13 -22.74
CA ILE A 23 14.42 11.67 -22.86
C ILE A 23 14.74 11.21 -24.31
N ARG A 24 15.48 11.99 -25.11
CA ARG A 24 15.87 11.57 -26.48
C ARG A 24 17.20 10.80 -26.57
N ASN A 25 17.88 10.55 -25.46
CA ASN A 25 19.13 9.80 -25.51
C ASN A 25 18.88 8.29 -25.65
N ALA A 26 19.52 7.68 -26.66
CA ALA A 26 19.49 6.24 -26.89
C ALA A 26 19.84 5.43 -25.63
N ALA A 27 20.76 5.93 -24.79
CA ALA A 27 21.12 5.26 -23.54
C ALA A 27 19.94 5.10 -22.58
N ASP A 28 19.12 6.14 -22.38
CA ASP A 28 17.97 6.06 -21.47
C ASP A 28 16.88 5.14 -22.03
N ILE A 29 16.60 5.25 -23.33
CA ILE A 29 15.59 4.42 -24.01
C ILE A 29 16.01 2.95 -23.98
N SER A 30 17.27 2.63 -24.27
CA SER A 30 17.78 1.26 -24.21
C SER A 30 17.65 0.68 -22.81
N VAL A 31 17.99 1.43 -21.75
CA VAL A 31 17.84 0.98 -20.36
C VAL A 31 16.37 0.70 -20.03
N ILE A 32 15.46 1.58 -20.44
CA ILE A 32 14.00 1.40 -20.24
C ILE A 32 13.50 0.13 -20.94
N VAL A 33 13.87 -0.07 -22.20
CA VAL A 33 13.45 -1.25 -22.97
C VAL A 33 14.01 -2.53 -22.33
N ILE A 34 15.30 -2.55 -21.97
CA ILE A 34 15.93 -3.70 -21.31
C ILE A 34 15.21 -4.02 -20.00
N TYR A 35 14.91 -2.99 -19.19
CA TYR A 35 14.17 -3.17 -17.95
C TYR A 35 12.81 -3.84 -18.16
N PHE A 36 11.99 -3.33 -19.09
CA PHE A 36 10.67 -3.90 -19.36
C PHE A 36 10.77 -5.34 -19.89
N VAL A 37 11.78 -5.64 -20.71
CA VAL A 37 12.04 -7.00 -21.19
C VAL A 37 12.40 -7.94 -20.04
N VAL A 38 13.27 -7.53 -19.12
CA VAL A 38 13.67 -8.35 -17.96
C VAL A 38 12.47 -8.61 -17.04
N VAL A 39 11.67 -7.58 -16.75
CA VAL A 39 10.47 -7.72 -15.90
C VAL A 39 9.45 -8.64 -16.54
N MET A 40 9.21 -8.47 -17.85
CA MET A 40 8.32 -9.36 -18.60
C MET A 40 8.84 -10.79 -18.62
N ALA A 41 10.16 -11.00 -18.77
CA ALA A 41 10.77 -12.32 -18.73
C ALA A 41 10.64 -12.99 -17.35
N VAL A 42 10.90 -12.26 -16.26
CA VAL A 42 10.72 -12.78 -14.89
C VAL A 42 9.25 -13.07 -14.60
N GLY A 43 8.36 -12.18 -15.04
CA GLY A 43 6.92 -12.40 -14.97
C GLY A 43 6.53 -13.69 -15.69
N LEU A 44 6.86 -13.82 -16.98
CA LEU A 44 6.60 -14.99 -17.83
C LEU A 44 7.23 -16.27 -17.31
N TRP A 45 8.38 -16.19 -16.65
CA TRP A 45 9.00 -17.34 -15.99
C TRP A 45 8.25 -17.75 -14.71
N ALA A 46 7.82 -16.79 -13.89
CA ALA A 46 7.03 -17.02 -12.68
C ALA A 46 5.62 -17.58 -13.01
N MET A 47 4.87 -16.92 -13.89
CA MET A 47 4.58 -17.56 -15.18
C MET A 47 4.36 -19.07 -15.21
N PHE A 48 5.21 -19.70 -16.01
CA PHE A 48 5.23 -21.12 -16.29
C PHE A 48 5.69 -21.99 -15.11
N SER A 49 6.35 -21.42 -14.09
CA SER A 49 6.89 -22.18 -12.96
C SER A 49 5.89 -22.42 -11.81
N THR A 50 4.72 -21.75 -11.81
CA THR A 50 3.74 -21.87 -10.72
C THR A 50 2.43 -22.53 -11.17
N ASN A 51 1.85 -23.37 -10.31
CA ASN A 51 0.63 -24.12 -10.60
C ASN A 51 -0.62 -23.22 -10.44
N ARG A 52 -1.18 -22.73 -11.55
CA ARG A 52 -2.22 -21.67 -11.60
C ARG A 52 -3.66 -22.16 -11.61
N GLY A 53 -3.87 -23.45 -11.85
CA GLY A 53 -5.20 -24.00 -12.13
C GLY A 53 -6.17 -24.02 -10.94
N THR A 54 -5.76 -23.54 -9.76
CA THR A 54 -6.56 -23.55 -8.53
C THR A 54 -6.62 -22.16 -7.89
N VAL A 55 -7.70 -21.88 -7.15
CA VAL A 55 -7.90 -20.62 -6.40
C VAL A 55 -6.75 -20.37 -5.42
N GLY A 56 -6.26 -21.41 -4.72
CA GLY A 56 -5.11 -21.32 -3.82
C GLY A 56 -3.78 -21.03 -4.52
N GLY A 57 -3.59 -21.54 -5.74
CA GLY A 57 -2.43 -21.22 -6.58
C GLY A 57 -2.44 -19.76 -7.04
N PHE A 58 -3.59 -19.25 -7.47
CA PHE A 58 -3.74 -17.89 -7.97
C PHE A 58 -3.67 -16.82 -6.87
N PHE A 59 -4.36 -17.03 -5.73
CA PHE A 59 -4.50 -16.03 -4.66
C PHE A 59 -3.52 -16.19 -3.49
N LEU A 60 -2.92 -17.37 -3.27
CA LEU A 60 -1.99 -17.62 -2.16
C LEU A 60 -0.61 -18.11 -2.61
N ALA A 61 -0.34 -18.15 -3.92
CA ALA A 61 0.89 -18.71 -4.49
C ALA A 61 1.23 -20.12 -3.95
N GLY A 62 0.21 -20.90 -3.59
CA GLY A 62 0.37 -22.25 -3.03
C GLY A 62 1.13 -22.31 -1.69
N ARG A 63 1.21 -21.21 -0.93
CA ARG A 63 1.94 -21.12 0.36
C ARG A 63 3.37 -21.67 0.33
N SER A 64 4.10 -21.34 -0.73
CA SER A 64 5.46 -21.86 -0.95
C SER A 64 6.54 -20.78 -0.82
N MET A 65 6.16 -19.53 -0.53
CA MET A 65 7.08 -18.41 -0.55
C MET A 65 8.05 -18.43 0.63
N VAL A 66 9.32 -18.16 0.31
CA VAL A 66 10.40 -17.99 1.29
C VAL A 66 10.44 -16.54 1.78
N TRP A 67 11.30 -16.25 2.76
CA TRP A 67 11.25 -14.98 3.49
C TRP A 67 11.65 -13.74 2.67
N TRP A 68 12.59 -13.87 1.72
CA TRP A 68 13.13 -12.72 1.00
C TRP A 68 12.19 -12.12 -0.04
N PRO A 69 11.43 -12.89 -0.86
CA PRO A 69 10.44 -12.32 -1.76
C PRO A 69 9.24 -11.75 -0.99
N ILE A 70 8.90 -12.35 0.17
CA ILE A 70 7.85 -11.81 1.04
C ILE A 70 8.26 -10.44 1.57
N GLY A 71 9.46 -10.31 2.14
CA GLY A 71 9.94 -9.03 2.67
C GLY A 71 10.04 -7.94 1.62
N ALA A 72 10.58 -8.27 0.44
CA ALA A 72 10.66 -7.33 -0.68
C ALA A 72 9.27 -6.96 -1.22
N SER A 73 8.37 -7.92 -1.40
CA SER A 73 7.02 -7.66 -1.90
C SER A 73 6.16 -6.88 -0.90
N LEU A 74 6.30 -7.13 0.42
CA LEU A 74 5.68 -6.29 1.46
C LEU A 74 6.16 -4.83 1.37
N PHE A 75 7.45 -4.63 1.13
CA PHE A 75 8.02 -3.31 0.94
C PHE A 75 7.54 -2.64 -0.36
N ALA A 76 7.64 -3.30 -1.53
CA ALA A 76 7.20 -2.78 -2.81
C ALA A 76 5.70 -2.47 -2.89
N SER A 77 4.87 -3.28 -2.21
CA SER A 77 3.42 -3.06 -2.19
C SER A 77 3.03 -1.80 -1.43
N ASN A 78 3.89 -1.37 -0.52
CA ASN A 78 3.70 -0.11 0.18
C ASN A 78 4.42 1.03 -0.53
N ILE A 79 5.69 0.85 -0.90
CA ILE A 79 6.52 1.86 -1.56
C ILE A 79 6.19 1.92 -3.04
N GLY A 80 5.18 2.72 -3.37
CA GLY A 80 4.74 3.04 -4.72
C GLY A 80 5.12 4.44 -5.21
N SER A 81 4.53 4.83 -6.33
CA SER A 81 4.66 6.19 -6.89
C SER A 81 4.24 7.25 -5.87
N GLY A 82 3.19 6.99 -5.06
CA GLY A 82 2.76 7.87 -3.98
C GLY A 82 3.84 8.22 -2.95
N HIS A 83 4.85 7.36 -2.74
CA HIS A 83 5.97 7.68 -1.85
C HIS A 83 7.03 8.53 -2.57
N PHE A 84 7.36 8.19 -3.81
CA PHE A 84 8.30 9.00 -4.59
C PHE A 84 7.79 10.43 -4.84
N VAL A 85 6.51 10.61 -5.11
CA VAL A 85 5.92 11.92 -5.39
C VAL A 85 5.42 12.57 -4.11
N GLY A 86 4.58 11.86 -3.34
CA GLY A 86 3.91 12.40 -2.16
C GLY A 86 4.82 12.49 -0.93
N LEU A 87 5.46 11.39 -0.52
CA LEU A 87 6.31 11.39 0.68
C LEU A 87 7.53 12.29 0.49
N ALA A 88 8.21 12.20 -0.65
CA ALA A 88 9.33 13.11 -0.95
C ALA A 88 8.88 14.57 -1.11
N GLY A 89 7.70 14.82 -1.69
CA GLY A 89 7.15 16.17 -1.80
C GLY A 89 6.79 16.76 -0.43
N THR A 90 6.20 15.96 0.45
CA THR A 90 5.94 16.35 1.85
C THR A 90 7.24 16.59 2.60
N GLY A 91 8.28 15.79 2.33
CA GLY A 91 9.64 16.04 2.81
C GLY A 91 10.20 17.38 2.33
N ALA A 92 10.01 17.73 1.05
CA ALA A 92 10.42 19.02 0.50
C ALA A 92 9.69 20.19 1.20
N ALA A 93 8.39 20.03 1.46
CA ALA A 93 7.55 21.04 2.10
C ALA A 93 7.89 21.24 3.58
N ALA A 94 7.90 20.14 4.33
CA ALA A 94 7.84 20.14 5.79
C ALA A 94 9.12 19.67 6.48
N GLY A 95 9.98 18.90 5.80
CA GLY A 95 11.22 18.34 6.35
C GLY A 95 11.09 16.88 6.82
N ILE A 96 11.94 16.45 7.76
CA ILE A 96 12.16 15.03 8.06
C ILE A 96 11.02 14.34 8.83
N ALA A 97 10.13 15.10 9.49
CA ALA A 97 9.09 14.51 10.35
C ALA A 97 8.16 13.53 9.62
N THR A 98 7.96 13.72 8.31
CA THR A 98 7.17 12.79 7.48
C THR A 98 7.77 11.38 7.42
N GLY A 99 9.10 11.24 7.61
CA GLY A 99 9.72 9.92 7.75
C GLY A 99 9.29 9.15 9.01
N GLY A 100 8.64 9.82 9.98
CA GLY A 100 7.99 9.17 11.11
C GLY A 100 6.89 8.19 10.71
N PHE A 101 6.21 8.39 9.57
CA PHE A 101 5.25 7.41 9.03
C PHE A 101 5.91 6.07 8.74
N GLU A 102 7.12 6.11 8.19
CA GLU A 102 7.88 4.94 7.75
C GLU A 102 8.46 4.17 8.94
N TRP A 103 8.98 4.89 9.94
CA TRP A 103 9.54 4.26 11.13
C TRP A 103 8.47 3.79 12.12
N ASN A 104 7.29 4.43 12.19
CA ASN A 104 6.16 3.90 12.95
C ASN A 104 5.64 2.61 12.30
N ALA A 105 5.52 2.59 10.96
CA ALA A 105 5.14 1.41 10.19
C ALA A 105 6.02 0.18 10.48
N LEU A 106 7.34 0.36 10.60
CA LEU A 106 8.30 -0.70 10.94
C LEU A 106 7.91 -1.46 12.22
N ILE A 107 7.46 -0.77 13.26
CA ILE A 107 7.04 -1.40 14.53
C ILE A 107 5.84 -2.30 14.27
N PHE A 108 4.88 -1.85 13.47
CA PHE A 108 3.67 -2.60 13.16
C PHE A 108 3.89 -3.75 12.19
N VAL A 109 4.92 -3.70 11.35
CA VAL A 109 5.37 -4.86 10.55
C VAL A 109 5.85 -6.00 11.46
N VAL A 110 6.54 -5.69 12.56
CA VAL A 110 6.92 -6.69 13.57
C VAL A 110 5.68 -7.19 14.32
N VAL A 111 4.77 -6.31 14.72
CA VAL A 111 3.50 -6.69 15.35
C VAL A 111 2.69 -7.64 14.46
N LEU A 112 2.61 -7.36 13.15
CA LEU A 112 1.96 -8.23 12.17
C LEU A 112 2.53 -9.65 12.24
N GLY A 113 3.85 -9.80 12.13
CA GLY A 113 4.51 -11.12 12.09
C GLY A 113 4.40 -11.92 13.39
N TRP A 114 4.36 -11.27 14.55
CA TRP A 114 4.37 -11.96 15.85
C TRP A 114 2.99 -12.12 16.49
N ILE A 115 2.03 -11.27 16.15
CA ILE A 115 0.73 -11.23 16.79
C ILE A 115 -0.38 -11.67 15.84
N PHE A 116 -0.52 -10.96 14.71
CA PHE A 116 -1.69 -11.10 13.84
C PHE A 116 -1.60 -12.30 12.90
N VAL A 117 -0.50 -12.44 12.15
CA VAL A 117 -0.34 -13.56 11.19
C VAL A 117 -0.46 -14.94 11.84
N PRO A 118 0.12 -15.21 13.04
CA PRO A 118 -0.08 -16.50 13.71
C PRO A 118 -1.55 -16.85 13.94
N ILE A 119 -2.39 -15.86 14.26
CA ILE A 119 -3.83 -16.07 14.46
C ILE A 119 -4.50 -16.33 13.11
N TYR A 120 -4.20 -15.55 12.08
CA TYR A 120 -4.80 -15.74 10.76
C TYR A 120 -4.44 -17.09 10.13
N ILE A 121 -3.20 -17.55 10.28
CA ILE A 121 -2.77 -18.88 9.83
C ILE A 121 -3.56 -19.97 10.57
N LYS A 122 -3.66 -19.88 11.90
CA LYS A 122 -4.44 -20.84 12.71
C LYS A 122 -5.94 -20.80 12.45
N ALA A 123 -6.47 -19.65 12.06
CA ALA A 123 -7.86 -19.46 11.66
C ALA A 123 -8.16 -20.12 10.29
N GLY A 124 -7.12 -20.41 9.50
CA GLY A 124 -7.24 -21.00 8.17
C GLY A 124 -7.97 -20.09 7.19
N VAL A 125 -7.78 -18.78 7.30
CA VAL A 125 -8.46 -17.77 6.47
C VAL A 125 -7.60 -17.33 5.30
N VAL A 126 -8.26 -16.83 4.25
CA VAL A 126 -7.62 -16.23 3.08
C VAL A 126 -7.89 -14.72 3.04
N THR A 127 -9.04 -14.28 3.53
CA THR A 127 -9.40 -12.84 3.59
C THR A 127 -9.57 -12.34 5.02
N MET A 128 -9.30 -11.04 5.22
CA MET A 128 -9.48 -10.39 6.51
C MET A 128 -10.96 -10.27 6.91
N PRO A 129 -11.90 -10.01 5.98
CA PRO A 129 -13.33 -10.13 6.26
C PRO A 129 -13.76 -11.56 6.66
N GLU A 130 -13.19 -12.61 6.05
CA GLU A 130 -13.45 -14.01 6.42
C GLU A 130 -13.02 -14.30 7.86
N TYR A 131 -11.89 -13.73 8.31
CA TYR A 131 -11.49 -13.82 9.72
C TYR A 131 -12.55 -13.27 10.67
N LEU A 132 -13.10 -12.09 10.38
CA LEU A 132 -14.16 -11.54 11.22
C LEU A 132 -15.46 -12.36 11.15
N ARG A 133 -15.76 -12.97 9.99
CA ARG A 133 -16.87 -13.91 9.87
C ARG A 133 -16.69 -15.10 10.82
N LYS A 134 -15.53 -15.76 10.81
CA LYS A 134 -15.26 -16.89 11.72
C LYS A 134 -15.27 -16.43 13.18
N ARG A 135 -14.77 -15.22 13.46
CA ARG A 135 -14.65 -14.68 14.82
C ARG A 135 -15.99 -14.27 15.44
N PHE A 136 -16.89 -13.67 14.68
CA PHE A 136 -18.14 -13.09 15.21
C PHE A 136 -19.40 -13.79 14.71
N GLY A 137 -19.31 -14.59 13.65
CA GLY A 137 -20.45 -15.14 12.94
C GLY A 137 -21.10 -14.14 11.98
N GLY A 138 -22.04 -14.63 11.18
CA GLY A 138 -22.88 -13.83 10.29
C GLY A 138 -22.17 -13.25 9.05
N LYS A 139 -22.97 -12.86 8.05
CA LYS A 139 -22.47 -12.34 6.75
C LYS A 139 -22.30 -10.81 6.72
N ARG A 140 -22.90 -10.09 7.67
CA ARG A 140 -23.02 -8.62 7.64
C ARG A 140 -21.67 -7.92 7.71
N ILE A 141 -20.86 -8.24 8.72
CA ILE A 141 -19.54 -7.62 8.93
C ILE A 141 -18.59 -7.94 7.76
N GLN A 142 -18.62 -9.17 7.26
CA GLN A 142 -17.79 -9.58 6.12
C GLN A 142 -18.10 -8.75 4.86
N ILE A 143 -19.39 -8.63 4.49
CA ILE A 143 -19.79 -7.83 3.32
C ILE A 143 -19.45 -6.36 3.54
N TYR A 144 -19.78 -5.83 4.71
CA TYR A 144 -19.51 -4.43 5.06
C TYR A 144 -18.03 -4.08 4.90
N LEU A 145 -17.12 -4.87 5.48
CA LEU A 145 -15.68 -4.62 5.38
C LEU A 145 -15.15 -4.81 3.97
N SER A 146 -15.67 -5.79 3.22
CA SER A 146 -15.25 -6.02 1.84
C SER A 146 -15.60 -4.81 0.97
N VAL A 147 -16.85 -4.32 1.07
CA VAL A 147 -17.31 -3.13 0.33
C VAL A 147 -16.51 -1.90 0.77
N LEU A 148 -16.35 -1.68 2.07
CA LEU A 148 -15.60 -0.54 2.59
C LEU A 148 -14.13 -0.55 2.13
N SER A 149 -13.47 -1.71 2.16
CA SER A 149 -12.08 -1.85 1.71
C SER A 149 -11.95 -1.59 0.21
N LEU A 150 -12.90 -2.07 -0.60
CA LEU A 150 -12.93 -1.81 -2.04
C LEU A 150 -13.11 -0.32 -2.34
N LEU A 151 -14.00 0.37 -1.61
CA LEU A 151 -14.16 1.83 -1.72
C LEU A 151 -12.88 2.56 -1.32
N LEU A 152 -12.24 2.16 -0.22
CA LEU A 152 -10.97 2.73 0.20
C LEU A 152 -9.89 2.56 -0.86
N TYR A 153 -9.78 1.39 -1.50
CA TYR A 153 -8.80 1.18 -2.57
C TYR A 153 -9.00 2.14 -3.74
N ILE A 154 -10.25 2.43 -4.14
CA ILE A 154 -10.55 3.39 -5.20
C ILE A 154 -10.15 4.82 -4.78
N PHE A 155 -10.65 5.28 -3.63
CA PHE A 155 -10.54 6.68 -3.22
C PHE A 155 -9.19 7.08 -2.64
N THR A 156 -8.40 6.11 -2.16
CA THR A 156 -7.10 6.38 -1.55
C THR A 156 -5.96 5.84 -2.40
N LYS A 157 -5.82 4.52 -2.52
CA LYS A 157 -4.61 3.91 -3.09
C LYS A 157 -4.51 4.04 -4.60
N ILE A 158 -5.53 3.55 -5.33
CA ILE A 158 -5.49 3.48 -6.80
C ILE A 158 -5.42 4.87 -7.40
N SER A 159 -6.31 5.77 -6.97
CA SER A 159 -6.36 7.13 -7.51
C SER A 159 -5.09 7.93 -7.20
N ALA A 160 -4.51 7.79 -6.00
CA ALA A 160 -3.24 8.43 -5.67
C ALA A 160 -2.06 7.86 -6.47
N ASP A 161 -1.95 6.55 -6.62
CA ASP A 161 -0.87 5.92 -7.39
C ASP A 161 -0.95 6.30 -8.87
N ILE A 162 -2.16 6.29 -9.45
CA ILE A 162 -2.42 6.74 -10.83
C ILE A 162 -2.02 8.20 -11.00
N PHE A 163 -2.51 9.08 -10.11
CA PHE A 163 -2.25 10.51 -10.21
C PHE A 163 -0.75 10.83 -10.06
N SER A 164 -0.10 10.25 -9.06
CA SER A 164 1.33 10.35 -8.84
C SER A 164 2.13 9.87 -10.05
N GLY A 165 1.74 8.71 -10.62
CA GLY A 165 2.33 8.19 -11.84
C GLY A 165 2.18 9.10 -13.03
N ALA A 166 1.01 9.71 -13.18
CA ALA A 166 0.71 10.59 -14.29
C ALA A 166 1.53 11.89 -14.20
N ILE A 167 1.71 12.47 -13.01
CA ILE A 167 2.66 13.58 -12.80
C ILE A 167 4.05 13.18 -13.26
N PHE A 168 4.51 12.01 -12.86
CA PHE A 168 5.85 11.55 -13.21
C PHE A 168 6.02 11.37 -14.73
N ILE A 169 5.08 10.67 -15.37
CA ILE A 169 5.10 10.45 -16.83
C ILE A 169 5.01 11.77 -17.59
N ASN A 170 4.18 12.71 -17.13
CA ASN A 170 4.07 14.03 -17.73
C ASN A 170 5.39 14.82 -17.62
N LEU A 171 6.03 14.83 -16.45
CA LEU A 171 7.30 15.55 -16.26
C LEU A 171 8.46 14.90 -17.03
N ALA A 172 8.46 13.57 -17.10
CA ALA A 172 9.49 12.79 -17.77
C ALA A 172 9.36 12.87 -19.30
N LEU A 173 8.20 12.46 -19.84
CA LEU A 173 7.97 12.23 -21.26
C LEU A 173 7.21 13.36 -21.96
N GLY A 174 6.68 14.34 -21.21
CA GLY A 174 5.86 15.41 -21.77
C GLY A 174 4.50 14.95 -22.28
N LEU A 175 4.06 13.73 -21.92
CA LEU A 175 2.77 13.18 -22.35
C LEU A 175 1.62 13.84 -21.61
N ASP A 176 0.48 13.98 -22.29
CA ASP A 176 -0.77 14.39 -21.64
C ASP A 176 -1.11 13.46 -20.47
N LEU A 177 -1.63 14.04 -19.38
CA LEU A 177 -1.92 13.35 -18.14
C LEU A 177 -2.89 12.17 -18.35
N TYR A 178 -3.93 12.33 -19.16
CA TYR A 178 -4.90 11.26 -19.41
C TYR A 178 -4.34 10.16 -20.31
N LEU A 179 -3.51 10.53 -21.29
CA LEU A 179 -2.80 9.55 -22.13
C LEU A 179 -1.82 8.71 -21.30
N ALA A 180 -1.08 9.35 -20.38
CA ALA A 180 -0.19 8.69 -19.44
C ALA A 180 -0.94 7.66 -18.58
N ILE A 181 -2.08 8.07 -18.01
CA ILE A 181 -2.96 7.20 -17.21
C ILE A 181 -3.45 6.00 -18.03
N PHE A 182 -3.89 6.22 -19.26
CA PHE A 182 -4.39 5.14 -20.12
C PHE A 182 -3.31 4.10 -20.43
N LEU A 183 -2.11 4.53 -20.86
CA LEU A 183 -0.99 3.63 -21.17
C LEU A 183 -0.56 2.83 -19.93
N LEU A 184 -0.46 3.51 -18.79
CA LEU A 184 -0.11 2.94 -17.50
C LEU A 184 -1.09 1.82 -17.10
N LEU A 185 -2.39 2.10 -17.15
CA LEU A 185 -3.42 1.13 -16.79
C LEU A 185 -3.56 0.00 -17.80
N ALA A 186 -3.35 0.26 -19.09
CA ALA A 186 -3.34 -0.79 -20.10
C ALA A 186 -2.21 -1.82 -19.83
N ILE A 187 -0.98 -1.35 -19.58
CA ILE A 187 0.16 -2.21 -19.27
C ILE A 187 -0.07 -2.95 -17.95
N THR A 188 -0.51 -2.24 -16.91
CA THR A 188 -0.81 -2.83 -15.59
C THR A 188 -1.89 -3.91 -15.69
N GLY A 189 -2.95 -3.64 -16.45
CA GLY A 189 -4.09 -4.54 -16.63
C GLY A 189 -3.68 -5.84 -17.31
N ILE A 190 -2.90 -5.76 -18.40
CA ILE A 190 -2.38 -6.95 -19.10
C ILE A 190 -1.55 -7.83 -18.14
N TYR A 191 -0.66 -7.22 -17.36
CA TYR A 191 0.21 -7.95 -16.44
C TYR A 191 -0.57 -8.59 -15.27
N THR A 192 -1.53 -7.85 -14.70
CA THR A 192 -2.34 -8.32 -13.57
C THR A 192 -3.25 -9.48 -13.97
N ILE A 193 -3.86 -9.38 -15.15
CA ILE A 193 -4.80 -10.40 -15.65
C ILE A 193 -4.08 -11.74 -15.87
N THR A 194 -2.81 -11.71 -16.26
CA THR A 194 -2.04 -12.90 -16.65
C THR A 194 -1.20 -13.51 -15.52
N GLY A 195 -0.69 -12.73 -14.55
CA GLY A 195 0.37 -13.17 -13.63
C GLY A 195 -0.02 -14.01 -12.40
N GLY A 196 -1.13 -13.70 -11.70
CA GLY A 196 -1.44 -14.26 -10.37
C GLY A 196 -0.48 -13.79 -9.25
N LEU A 197 -0.77 -14.10 -7.97
CA LEU A 197 -0.01 -13.56 -6.82
C LEU A 197 1.49 -13.93 -6.86
N ALA A 198 1.83 -15.14 -7.32
CA ALA A 198 3.22 -15.58 -7.36
C ALA A 198 4.08 -14.74 -8.31
N ALA A 199 3.57 -14.46 -9.52
CA ALA A 199 4.27 -13.61 -10.48
C ALA A 199 4.44 -12.19 -9.93
N VAL A 200 3.41 -11.65 -9.27
CA VAL A 200 3.46 -10.34 -8.61
C VAL A 200 4.59 -10.30 -7.59
N ILE A 201 4.68 -11.27 -6.67
CA ILE A 201 5.73 -11.31 -5.63
C ILE A 201 7.14 -11.37 -6.23
N TYR A 202 7.37 -12.18 -7.27
CA TYR A 202 8.70 -12.29 -7.89
C TYR A 202 9.09 -11.00 -8.63
N THR A 203 8.16 -10.37 -9.35
CA THR A 203 8.46 -9.08 -9.98
C THR A 203 8.65 -7.98 -8.96
N ASP A 204 7.84 -7.93 -7.90
CA ASP A 204 8.02 -6.97 -6.81
C ASP A 204 9.42 -7.09 -6.19
N THR A 205 9.94 -8.30 -6.11
CA THR A 205 11.27 -8.54 -5.54
C THR A 205 12.38 -7.99 -6.42
N LEU A 206 12.32 -8.24 -7.73
CA LEU A 206 13.23 -7.65 -8.70
C LEU A 206 13.14 -6.11 -8.66
N GLN A 207 11.92 -5.58 -8.67
CA GLN A 207 11.67 -4.15 -8.69
C GLN A 207 12.18 -3.47 -7.43
N THR A 208 12.01 -4.09 -6.26
CA THR A 208 12.59 -3.61 -5.00
C THR A 208 14.10 -3.47 -5.10
N ALA A 209 14.79 -4.48 -5.62
CA ALA A 209 16.25 -4.44 -5.73
C ALA A 209 16.73 -3.30 -6.65
N ILE A 210 16.12 -3.17 -7.83
CA ILE A 210 16.47 -2.11 -8.80
C ILE A 210 16.12 -0.73 -8.20
N MET A 211 14.99 -0.61 -7.53
CA MET A 211 14.55 0.61 -6.88
C MET A 211 15.52 1.10 -5.82
N LEU A 212 15.95 0.21 -4.92
CA LEU A 212 16.92 0.54 -3.89
C LEU A 212 18.23 1.03 -4.50
N VAL A 213 18.79 0.28 -5.47
CA VAL A 213 20.04 0.66 -6.14
C VAL A 213 19.91 2.03 -6.80
N GLY A 214 18.84 2.26 -7.56
CA GLY A 214 18.61 3.54 -8.22
C GLY A 214 18.47 4.71 -7.22
N SER A 215 17.71 4.53 -6.15
CA SER A 215 17.56 5.56 -5.11
C SER A 215 18.85 5.83 -4.33
N PHE A 216 19.68 4.83 -4.05
CA PHE A 216 21.00 5.03 -3.44
C PHE A 216 21.90 5.89 -4.33
N ILE A 217 21.92 5.60 -5.64
CA ILE A 217 22.69 6.37 -6.61
C ILE A 217 22.22 7.82 -6.64
N LEU A 218 20.90 8.06 -6.80
CA LEU A 218 20.35 9.42 -6.82
C LEU A 218 20.69 10.19 -5.53
N THR A 219 20.54 9.54 -4.37
CA THR A 219 20.84 10.15 -3.07
C THR A 219 22.31 10.55 -2.97
N GLY A 220 23.23 9.70 -3.45
CA GLY A 220 24.66 10.00 -3.50
C GLY A 220 24.97 11.25 -4.35
N PHE A 221 24.39 11.34 -5.55
CA PHE A 221 24.52 12.54 -6.40
C PHE A 221 23.91 13.78 -5.75
N ALA A 222 22.73 13.65 -5.15
CA ALA A 222 22.01 14.74 -4.49
C ALA A 222 22.84 15.36 -3.34
N PHE A 223 23.42 14.53 -2.47
CA PHE A 223 24.25 15.02 -1.38
C PHE A 223 25.59 15.61 -1.86
N ASN A 224 26.16 15.05 -2.94
CA ASN A 224 27.37 15.61 -3.52
C ASN A 224 27.14 17.03 -4.05
N GLU A 225 26.02 17.25 -4.76
CA GLU A 225 25.67 18.56 -5.34
C GLU A 225 25.42 19.63 -4.28
N VAL A 226 24.80 19.25 -3.16
CA VAL A 226 24.52 20.19 -2.05
C VAL A 226 25.76 20.49 -1.22
N GLY A 227 26.80 19.66 -1.28
CA GLY A 227 28.04 19.80 -0.51
C GLY A 227 28.05 19.04 0.82
N GLY A 228 27.31 17.93 0.91
CA GLY A 228 27.25 17.06 2.09
C GLY A 228 26.16 17.41 3.10
N TYR A 229 26.09 16.65 4.19
CA TYR A 229 24.99 16.73 5.17
C TYR A 229 24.93 18.06 5.95
N GLY A 230 26.09 18.63 6.33
CA GLY A 230 26.13 19.91 7.03
C GLY A 230 25.59 21.07 6.17
N ALA A 231 26.08 21.16 4.92
CA ALA A 231 25.59 22.15 3.97
C ALA A 231 24.11 21.94 3.61
N PHE A 232 23.66 20.69 3.58
CA PHE A 232 22.24 20.36 3.38
C PHE A 232 21.34 20.96 4.46
N MET A 233 21.69 20.82 5.73
CA MET A 233 20.89 21.38 6.82
C MET A 233 20.79 22.90 6.74
N GLU A 234 21.91 23.57 6.48
CA GLU A 234 21.97 25.04 6.37
C GLU A 234 21.23 25.55 5.13
N LYS A 235 21.53 24.99 3.96
CA LYS A 235 20.94 25.44 2.68
C LYS A 235 19.44 25.17 2.62
N TYR A 236 18.95 24.08 3.22
CA TYR A 236 17.51 23.81 3.29
C TYR A 236 16.76 24.95 3.97
N MET A 237 17.27 25.45 5.11
CA MET A 237 16.64 26.55 5.86
C MET A 237 16.64 27.88 5.09
N ASN A 238 17.55 28.04 4.13
CA ASN A 238 17.68 29.23 3.28
C ASN A 238 17.00 29.09 1.90
N ALA A 239 16.36 27.96 1.61
CA ALA A 239 15.72 27.70 0.32
C ALA A 239 14.35 28.42 0.19
N ILE A 240 14.42 29.73 -0.07
CA ILE A 240 13.31 30.67 -0.21
C ILE A 240 13.16 31.09 -1.69
N PRO A 241 11.95 31.01 -2.29
CA PRO A 241 11.74 31.41 -3.68
C PRO A 241 11.97 32.91 -3.89
N THR A 242 12.45 33.26 -5.07
CA THR A 242 12.78 34.65 -5.46
C THR A 242 11.52 35.50 -5.63
N LYS A 243 10.44 34.91 -6.17
CA LYS A 243 9.17 35.58 -6.38
C LYS A 243 8.16 35.21 -5.29
N VAL A 244 7.80 36.20 -4.48
CA VAL A 244 6.85 36.04 -3.35
C VAL A 244 5.67 37.03 -3.41
N SER A 245 5.68 37.93 -4.39
CA SER A 245 4.62 38.90 -4.65
C SER A 245 4.35 39.01 -6.15
N ASP A 246 3.07 39.05 -6.54
CA ASP A 246 2.62 39.28 -7.92
C ASP A 246 1.46 40.29 -7.90
N GLY A 247 1.69 41.49 -8.44
CA GLY A 247 0.75 42.61 -8.37
C GLY A 247 0.38 43.00 -6.93
N ASN A 248 -0.91 42.91 -6.59
CA ASN A 248 -1.44 43.23 -5.25
C ASN A 248 -1.38 42.05 -4.25
N ILE A 249 -0.94 40.86 -4.68
CA ILE A 249 -0.92 39.66 -3.84
C ILE A 249 0.49 39.46 -3.30
N THR A 250 0.67 39.62 -1.99
CA THR A 250 1.92 39.29 -1.27
C THR A 250 1.67 38.09 -0.37
N ILE A 251 2.48 37.04 -0.51
CA ILE A 251 2.27 35.80 0.23
C ILE A 251 2.86 35.90 1.63
N ASN A 252 2.15 35.35 2.62
CA ASN A 252 2.64 35.27 3.99
C ASN A 252 3.97 34.50 4.01
N LYS A 253 4.94 35.02 4.78
CA LYS A 253 6.28 34.46 4.91
C LYS A 253 6.27 32.98 5.29
N GLU A 254 5.34 32.60 6.17
CA GLU A 254 5.17 31.22 6.65
C GLU A 254 4.88 30.21 5.54
N CYS A 255 4.33 30.62 4.39
CA CYS A 255 3.98 29.72 3.30
C CYS A 255 5.20 29.22 2.50
N TYR A 256 6.28 30.01 2.46
CA TYR A 256 7.44 29.74 1.61
C TYR A 256 8.73 29.55 2.39
N THR A 257 8.77 29.92 3.68
CA THR A 257 9.93 29.64 4.53
C THR A 257 9.85 28.23 5.10
N PRO A 258 10.94 27.45 5.05
CA PRO A 258 11.07 26.21 5.80
C PRO A 258 10.81 26.42 7.29
N ARG A 259 10.28 25.41 7.97
CA ARG A 259 10.00 25.50 9.42
C ARG A 259 11.30 25.35 10.22
N ASN A 260 11.39 26.04 11.35
CA ASN A 260 12.55 25.94 12.24
C ASN A 260 12.75 24.51 12.79
N ASP A 261 11.68 23.74 12.92
CA ASP A 261 11.66 22.34 13.36
C ASP A 261 11.68 21.33 12.19
N SER A 262 12.08 21.74 10.98
CA SER A 262 12.14 20.86 9.81
C SER A 262 13.07 19.65 9.96
N PHE A 263 14.06 19.73 10.87
CA PHE A 263 14.99 18.63 11.20
C PHE A 263 14.65 17.89 12.50
N HIS A 264 13.45 18.10 13.05
CA HIS A 264 12.95 17.39 14.23
C HIS A 264 11.71 16.57 13.86
N ILE A 265 11.67 15.32 14.29
CA ILE A 265 10.54 14.40 14.11
C ILE A 265 9.46 14.71 15.15
N PHE A 266 9.84 15.03 16.40
CA PHE A 266 8.87 15.36 17.43
C PHE A 266 8.60 16.87 17.46
N ARG A 267 7.52 17.25 16.77
CA ARG A 267 7.09 18.64 16.69
C ARG A 267 6.12 19.01 17.79
N ASP A 268 5.97 20.31 17.99
CA ASP A 268 5.06 20.90 18.98
C ASP A 268 3.66 20.26 18.91
N PRO A 269 3.06 19.88 20.05
CA PRO A 269 1.79 19.15 20.08
C PRO A 269 0.59 19.97 19.56
N LEU A 270 0.66 21.29 19.52
CA LEU A 270 -0.48 22.13 19.12
C LEU A 270 -0.22 22.88 17.81
N LYS A 271 1.01 23.33 17.57
CA LYS A 271 1.40 24.14 16.40
C LYS A 271 2.15 23.33 15.32
N GLY A 272 2.56 22.09 15.63
CA GLY A 272 3.17 21.18 14.67
C GLY A 272 2.17 20.78 13.57
N ASP A 273 2.64 20.73 12.33
CA ASP A 273 1.94 20.03 11.23
C ASP A 273 1.91 18.52 11.44
N LEU A 274 2.94 17.95 12.06
CA LEU A 274 2.96 16.55 12.50
C LEU A 274 3.21 16.52 14.01
N PRO A 275 2.17 16.77 14.84
CA PRO A 275 2.34 16.88 16.28
C PRO A 275 2.79 15.53 16.86
N TRP A 276 3.80 15.55 17.74
CA TRP A 276 4.42 14.31 18.24
C TRP A 276 3.44 13.28 18.85
N PRO A 277 2.36 13.64 19.60
CA PRO A 277 1.44 12.62 20.10
C PRO A 277 0.58 12.04 18.97
N GLY A 278 0.29 12.83 17.93
CA GLY A 278 -0.35 12.33 16.71
C GLY A 278 0.57 11.37 15.97
N LEU A 279 1.87 11.68 15.90
CA LEU A 279 2.89 10.83 15.31
C LEU A 279 3.03 9.50 16.05
N ILE A 280 3.06 9.51 17.38
CA ILE A 280 3.20 8.27 18.17
C ILE A 280 1.89 7.48 18.19
N PHE A 281 0.78 8.07 18.62
CA PHE A 281 -0.46 7.31 18.87
C PHE A 281 -1.35 7.24 17.64
N GLY A 282 -1.52 8.35 16.92
CA GLY A 282 -2.35 8.43 15.72
C GLY A 282 -1.81 7.55 14.61
N LEU A 283 -0.52 7.72 14.25
CA LEU A 283 0.08 6.89 13.20
C LEU A 283 0.13 5.42 13.56
N SER A 284 0.29 5.07 14.84
CA SER A 284 0.23 3.67 15.27
C SER A 284 -1.14 3.04 15.03
N ILE A 285 -2.23 3.79 15.15
CA ILE A 285 -3.58 3.31 14.79
C ILE A 285 -3.68 3.10 13.27
N LEU A 286 -3.16 4.03 12.47
CA LEU A 286 -3.18 3.89 11.01
C LEU A 286 -2.28 2.74 10.54
N ALA A 287 -1.12 2.59 11.16
CA ALA A 287 -0.18 1.50 10.90
C ALA A 287 -0.78 0.16 11.32
N LEU A 288 -1.51 0.10 12.43
CA LEU A 288 -2.26 -1.09 12.82
C LEU A 288 -3.28 -1.49 11.74
N TRP A 289 -4.07 -0.53 11.25
CA TRP A 289 -4.99 -0.77 10.15
C TRP A 289 -4.25 -1.27 8.90
N TYR A 290 -3.27 -0.50 8.43
CA TYR A 290 -2.58 -0.76 7.18
C TYR A 290 -1.77 -2.06 7.20
N TRP A 291 -1.01 -2.33 8.25
CA TRP A 291 -0.11 -3.50 8.27
C TRP A 291 -0.80 -4.75 8.75
N CYS A 292 -1.71 -4.66 9.73
CA CYS A 292 -2.29 -5.84 10.38
C CYS A 292 -3.67 -6.23 9.85
N THR A 293 -4.37 -5.35 9.13
CA THR A 293 -5.75 -5.58 8.69
C THR A 293 -5.97 -5.44 7.18
N ASP A 294 -5.06 -4.77 6.47
CA ASP A 294 -5.17 -4.58 5.02
C ASP A 294 -4.91 -5.90 4.27
N GLN A 295 -5.83 -6.24 3.36
CA GLN A 295 -5.74 -7.46 2.56
C GLN A 295 -4.44 -7.51 1.73
N VAL A 296 -4.00 -6.39 1.16
CA VAL A 296 -2.79 -6.32 0.31
C VAL A 296 -1.56 -6.80 1.05
N ILE A 297 -1.43 -6.43 2.33
CA ILE A 297 -0.26 -6.72 3.14
C ILE A 297 -0.37 -8.11 3.76
N VAL A 298 -1.50 -8.42 4.40
CA VAL A 298 -1.64 -9.68 5.14
C VAL A 298 -1.63 -10.88 4.18
N GLN A 299 -2.23 -10.77 2.99
CA GLN A 299 -2.27 -11.85 2.00
C GLN A 299 -0.87 -12.34 1.60
N ARG A 300 0.13 -11.46 1.56
CA ARG A 300 1.53 -11.82 1.26
C ARG A 300 2.15 -12.64 2.38
N CYS A 301 1.90 -12.27 3.62
CA CYS A 301 2.34 -13.03 4.78
C CYS A 301 1.70 -14.44 4.81
N LEU A 302 0.44 -14.55 4.39
CA LEU A 302 -0.26 -15.84 4.30
C LEU A 302 0.25 -16.75 3.17
N SER A 303 1.05 -16.24 2.23
CA SER A 303 1.69 -17.03 1.17
C SER A 303 3.02 -17.68 1.59
N ALA A 304 3.46 -17.44 2.83
CA ALA A 304 4.70 -18.00 3.36
C ALA A 304 4.65 -19.53 3.56
N LYS A 305 5.81 -20.17 3.40
CA LYS A 305 5.98 -21.61 3.60
C LYS A 305 5.82 -22.06 5.06
N ASN A 306 6.21 -21.21 6.02
CA ASN A 306 6.07 -21.48 7.46
C ASN A 306 6.18 -20.18 8.27
N MET A 307 5.92 -20.29 9.57
CA MET A 307 5.91 -19.16 10.50
C MET A 307 7.27 -18.43 10.61
N SER A 308 8.39 -19.14 10.55
CA SER A 308 9.71 -18.50 10.59
C SER A 308 9.99 -17.67 9.33
N HIS A 309 9.49 -18.10 8.15
CA HIS A 309 9.58 -17.30 6.92
C HIS A 309 8.69 -16.06 6.95
N VAL A 310 7.51 -16.13 7.58
CA VAL A 310 6.67 -14.93 7.83
C VAL A 310 7.47 -13.92 8.64
N LYS A 311 7.98 -14.32 9.81
CA LYS A 311 8.70 -13.42 10.72
C LYS A 311 9.94 -12.84 10.07
N ALA A 312 10.72 -13.67 9.36
CA ALA A 312 11.90 -13.21 8.63
C ALA A 312 11.53 -12.23 7.50
N GLY A 313 10.41 -12.46 6.79
CA GLY A 313 9.90 -11.51 5.78
C GLY A 313 9.49 -10.17 6.39
N CYS A 314 8.78 -10.19 7.53
CA CYS A 314 8.45 -8.97 8.28
C CYS A 314 9.71 -8.22 8.74
N VAL A 315 10.71 -8.92 9.28
CA VAL A 315 11.99 -8.32 9.70
C VAL A 315 12.73 -7.68 8.52
N MET A 316 12.82 -8.38 7.38
CA MET A 316 13.45 -7.83 6.18
C MET A 316 12.71 -6.58 5.71
N CYS A 317 11.38 -6.60 5.64
CA CYS A 317 10.58 -5.44 5.28
C CYS A 317 10.81 -4.27 6.26
N GLY A 318 10.90 -4.56 7.57
CA GLY A 318 11.23 -3.57 8.58
C GLY A 318 12.59 -2.92 8.40
N TYR A 319 13.64 -3.67 8.05
CA TYR A 319 14.94 -3.07 7.73
C TYR A 319 14.88 -2.20 6.47
N LEU A 320 14.18 -2.65 5.42
CA LEU A 320 13.96 -1.85 4.22
C LEU A 320 13.20 -0.55 4.52
N LYS A 321 12.27 -0.58 5.48
CA LYS A 321 11.49 0.58 5.94
C LYS A 321 12.29 1.66 6.66
N LEU A 322 13.53 1.41 7.04
CA LEU A 322 14.42 2.46 7.55
C LEU A 322 14.89 3.40 6.43
N LEU A 323 14.97 2.89 5.19
CA LEU A 323 15.63 3.56 4.07
C LEU A 323 14.86 4.76 3.48
N PRO A 324 13.52 4.79 3.36
CA PRO A 324 12.80 5.89 2.72
C PRO A 324 13.06 7.28 3.31
N MET A 325 13.38 7.38 4.60
CA MET A 325 13.84 8.65 5.20
C MET A 325 15.05 9.22 4.43
N PHE A 326 16.05 8.38 4.16
CA PHE A 326 17.29 8.79 3.52
C PHE A 326 17.19 8.79 1.99
N LEU A 327 16.36 7.90 1.43
CA LEU A 327 16.27 7.66 -0.01
C LEU A 327 15.14 8.42 -0.71
N MET A 328 14.19 9.01 0.04
CA MET A 328 13.05 9.75 -0.51
C MET A 328 12.85 11.10 0.17
N VAL A 329 12.75 11.13 1.50
CA VAL A 329 12.48 12.37 2.25
C VAL A 329 13.63 13.37 2.10
N MET A 330 14.87 12.95 2.40
CA MET A 330 16.04 13.82 2.25
C MET A 330 16.31 14.26 0.79
N PRO A 331 16.24 13.39 -0.23
CA PRO A 331 16.30 13.82 -1.63
C PRO A 331 15.19 14.81 -2.02
N GLY A 332 13.98 14.67 -1.46
CA GLY A 332 12.90 15.65 -1.61
C GLY A 332 13.28 17.02 -1.03
N MET A 333 13.87 17.05 0.17
CA MET A 333 14.41 18.27 0.78
C MET A 333 15.54 18.89 -0.05
N ILE A 334 16.44 18.06 -0.59
CA ILE A 334 17.52 18.52 -1.47
C ILE A 334 16.96 19.12 -2.77
N SER A 335 15.90 18.55 -3.33
CA SER A 335 15.22 19.11 -4.51
C SER A 335 14.77 20.55 -4.28
N ARG A 336 14.26 20.86 -3.08
CA ARG A 336 13.91 22.24 -2.70
C ARG A 336 15.12 23.17 -2.73
N ILE A 337 16.29 22.71 -2.31
CA ILE A 337 17.54 23.49 -2.34
C ILE A 337 17.95 23.78 -3.79
N LEU A 338 18.01 22.75 -4.63
CA LEU A 338 18.54 22.87 -5.99
C LEU A 338 17.57 23.59 -6.94
N TYR A 339 16.26 23.43 -6.71
CA TYR A 339 15.20 23.94 -7.58
C TYR A 339 14.20 24.81 -6.80
N THR A 340 14.72 25.75 -6.01
CA THR A 340 13.93 26.54 -5.04
C THR A 340 12.72 27.22 -5.65
N ASP A 341 12.88 27.97 -6.75
CA ASP A 341 11.77 28.70 -7.39
C ASP A 341 10.66 27.78 -7.93
N LYS A 342 11.02 26.54 -8.30
CA LYS A 342 10.09 25.56 -8.87
C LYS A 342 9.36 24.79 -7.77
N ILE A 343 10.08 24.33 -6.75
CA ILE A 343 9.57 23.41 -5.72
C ILE A 343 8.96 24.15 -4.53
N ALA A 344 9.59 25.25 -4.08
CA ALA A 344 9.09 26.09 -3.00
C ALA A 344 8.20 27.23 -3.52
N CYS A 345 7.70 27.14 -4.76
CA CYS A 345 6.77 28.13 -5.29
C CYS A 345 5.58 28.27 -4.33
N ALA A 346 5.23 29.51 -4.04
CA ALA A 346 4.05 29.81 -3.23
C ALA A 346 3.02 30.62 -4.01
N LEU A 347 3.41 31.37 -5.06
CA LEU A 347 2.50 32.15 -5.89
C LEU A 347 1.71 31.27 -6.89
N PRO A 348 0.40 31.48 -7.11
CA PRO A 348 -0.41 30.58 -7.93
C PRO A 348 0.00 30.65 -9.40
N SER A 349 0.34 31.84 -9.90
CA SER A 349 0.77 32.08 -11.27
C SER A 349 2.07 31.35 -11.60
N GLU A 350 3.04 31.37 -10.69
CA GLU A 350 4.30 30.63 -10.84
C GLU A 350 4.10 29.12 -10.64
N CYS A 351 3.33 28.69 -9.63
CA CYS A 351 3.08 27.27 -9.41
C CYS A 351 2.32 26.62 -10.58
N GLU A 352 1.30 27.30 -11.12
CA GLU A 352 0.53 26.81 -12.28
C GLU A 352 1.44 26.65 -13.51
N LYS A 353 2.39 27.56 -13.69
CA LYS A 353 3.39 27.47 -14.76
C LYS A 353 4.33 26.27 -14.60
N TYR A 354 4.75 25.94 -13.37
CA TYR A 354 5.76 24.89 -13.14
C TYR A 354 5.17 23.48 -13.03
N CYS A 355 4.00 23.33 -12.42
CA CYS A 355 3.40 22.02 -12.16
C CYS A 355 1.90 21.91 -12.50
N GLY A 356 1.29 22.95 -13.08
CA GLY A 356 -0.12 22.92 -13.48
C GLY A 356 -1.10 22.98 -12.30
N THR A 357 -0.64 23.33 -11.09
CA THR A 357 -1.48 23.48 -9.91
C THR A 357 -1.22 24.83 -9.23
N LYS A 358 -2.28 25.42 -8.67
CA LYS A 358 -2.22 26.74 -8.01
C LYS A 358 -1.81 26.67 -6.53
N VAL A 359 -1.82 25.47 -5.95
CA VAL A 359 -1.71 25.23 -4.49
C VAL A 359 -0.28 24.93 -4.03
N GLY A 360 0.62 24.55 -4.93
CA GLY A 360 2.01 24.22 -4.62
C GLY A 360 2.57 23.08 -5.47
N CYS A 361 3.89 23.11 -5.70
CA CYS A 361 4.59 22.17 -6.59
C CYS A 361 5.51 21.18 -5.86
N THR A 362 5.34 20.96 -4.56
CA THR A 362 6.23 20.10 -3.79
C THR A 362 6.19 18.64 -4.25
N ASN A 363 5.05 18.15 -4.75
CA ASN A 363 4.90 16.80 -5.31
C ASN A 363 5.86 16.50 -6.50
N ILE A 364 6.33 17.51 -7.25
CA ILE A 364 7.29 17.30 -8.36
C ILE A 364 8.75 17.30 -7.91
N ALA A 365 9.03 17.37 -6.60
CA ALA A 365 10.39 17.43 -6.04
C ALA A 365 11.28 16.26 -6.49
N TYR A 366 10.89 15.03 -6.19
CA TYR A 366 11.69 13.85 -6.54
C TYR A 366 11.74 13.59 -8.06
N PRO A 367 10.61 13.68 -8.80
CA PRO A 367 10.65 13.63 -10.26
C PRO A 367 11.62 14.64 -10.90
N THR A 368 11.67 15.88 -10.39
CA THR A 368 12.59 16.91 -10.90
C THR A 368 14.05 16.51 -10.69
N MET A 369 14.39 15.99 -9.51
CA MET A 369 15.74 15.46 -9.24
C MET A 369 16.15 14.36 -10.22
N VAL A 370 15.24 13.41 -10.47
CA VAL A 370 15.50 12.31 -11.42
C VAL A 370 15.79 12.85 -12.82
N VAL A 371 14.99 13.80 -13.29
CA VAL A 371 15.06 14.28 -14.67
C VAL A 371 16.21 15.26 -14.90
N GLU A 372 16.50 16.12 -13.92
CA GLU A 372 17.40 17.27 -14.07
C GLU A 372 18.78 17.06 -13.43
N LEU A 373 18.93 16.19 -12.43
CA LEU A 373 20.24 15.95 -11.77
C LEU A 373 20.98 14.73 -12.34
N MET A 374 20.27 13.68 -12.76
CA MET A 374 20.93 12.43 -13.10
C MET A 374 21.53 12.40 -14.51
N PRO A 375 22.71 11.76 -14.67
CA PRO A 375 23.33 11.63 -15.96
C PRO A 375 22.56 10.66 -16.87
N ASN A 376 22.84 10.76 -18.17
CA ASN A 376 22.32 9.88 -19.19
C ASN A 376 22.58 8.39 -18.85
N GLY A 377 21.59 7.53 -19.13
CA GLY A 377 21.57 6.11 -18.75
C GLY A 377 20.97 5.89 -17.36
N LEU A 378 21.51 6.54 -16.33
CA LEU A 378 20.99 6.44 -14.95
C LEU A 378 19.62 7.09 -14.80
N ARG A 379 19.37 8.18 -15.54
CA ARG A 379 18.03 8.76 -15.67
C ARG A 379 17.03 7.73 -16.20
N GLY A 380 17.34 7.05 -17.31
CA GLY A 380 16.54 5.96 -17.87
C GLY A 380 16.27 4.82 -16.88
N LEU A 381 17.29 4.45 -16.09
CA LEU A 381 17.13 3.46 -15.03
C LEU A 381 16.10 3.89 -13.98
N MET A 382 16.17 5.13 -13.49
CA MET A 382 15.22 5.62 -12.48
C MET A 382 13.82 5.85 -13.03
N LEU A 383 13.71 6.28 -14.30
CA LEU A 383 12.44 6.33 -15.01
C LEU A 383 11.78 4.95 -15.02
N SER A 384 12.57 3.93 -15.33
CA SER A 384 12.13 2.54 -15.32
C SER A 384 11.69 2.08 -13.94
N VAL A 385 12.47 2.40 -12.89
CA VAL A 385 12.17 2.09 -11.49
C VAL A 385 10.87 2.73 -11.03
N MET A 386 10.60 3.98 -11.37
CA MET A 386 9.38 4.65 -10.90
C MET A 386 8.14 4.13 -11.62
N LEU A 387 8.26 3.80 -12.91
CA LEU A 387 7.21 3.05 -13.63
C LEU A 387 7.03 1.66 -13.02
N ALA A 388 8.11 1.00 -12.64
CA ALA A 388 8.10 -0.30 -11.96
C ALA A 388 7.29 -0.30 -10.67
N SER A 389 7.64 0.63 -9.76
CA SER A 389 7.02 0.72 -8.44
C SER A 389 5.54 0.99 -8.58
N LEU A 390 5.15 1.80 -9.56
CA LEU A 390 3.75 2.05 -9.83
C LEU A 390 3.02 0.77 -10.26
N MET A 391 3.57 0.05 -11.24
CA MET A 391 2.98 -1.22 -11.71
C MET A 391 2.86 -2.22 -10.56
N SER A 392 3.87 -2.30 -9.68
CA SER A 392 3.85 -3.16 -8.48
C SER A 392 2.70 -2.80 -7.53
N SER A 393 2.57 -1.54 -7.15
CA SER A 393 1.53 -1.11 -6.22
C SER A 393 0.12 -1.33 -6.80
N LEU A 394 -0.10 -0.97 -8.07
CA LEU A 394 -1.41 -1.18 -8.71
C LEU A 394 -1.76 -2.66 -8.88
N THR A 395 -0.82 -3.50 -9.35
CA THR A 395 -1.06 -4.95 -9.50
C THR A 395 -1.42 -5.59 -8.15
N SER A 396 -0.77 -5.15 -7.07
CA SER A 396 -1.02 -5.58 -5.70
C SER A 396 -2.43 -5.23 -5.21
N ILE A 397 -2.86 -4.01 -5.47
CA ILE A 397 -4.20 -3.53 -5.10
C ILE A 397 -5.26 -4.26 -5.92
N PHE A 398 -5.07 -4.38 -7.24
CA PHE A 398 -6.02 -5.07 -8.12
C PHE A 398 -6.18 -6.55 -7.78
N ASN A 399 -5.10 -7.26 -7.45
CA ASN A 399 -5.17 -8.64 -7.00
C ASN A 399 -5.97 -8.77 -5.69
N SER A 400 -5.69 -7.91 -4.72
CA SER A 400 -6.38 -7.92 -3.42
C SER A 400 -7.86 -7.55 -3.56
N ALA A 401 -8.17 -6.56 -4.39
CA ALA A 401 -9.54 -6.14 -4.69
C ALA A 401 -10.32 -7.24 -5.43
N SER A 402 -9.69 -7.91 -6.39
CA SER A 402 -10.24 -9.10 -7.06
C SER A 402 -10.51 -10.22 -6.06
N THR A 403 -9.60 -10.47 -5.12
CA THR A 403 -9.78 -11.47 -4.05
C THR A 403 -10.98 -11.14 -3.18
N LEU A 404 -11.09 -9.90 -2.68
CA LEU A 404 -12.21 -9.45 -1.84
C LEU A 404 -13.54 -9.57 -2.59
N PHE A 405 -13.61 -9.10 -3.84
CA PHE A 405 -14.83 -9.19 -4.63
C PHE A 405 -15.22 -10.65 -4.90
N THR A 406 -14.29 -11.47 -5.35
CA THR A 406 -14.58 -12.85 -5.71
C THR A 406 -14.96 -13.69 -4.50
N MET A 407 -14.12 -13.70 -3.46
CA MET A 407 -14.30 -14.58 -2.30
C MET A 407 -15.38 -14.10 -1.32
N ASP A 408 -15.51 -12.78 -1.11
CA ASP A 408 -16.39 -12.25 -0.06
C ASP A 408 -17.75 -11.75 -0.57
N ILE A 409 -17.87 -11.46 -1.88
CA ILE A 409 -19.10 -10.92 -2.51
C ILE A 409 -19.66 -11.88 -3.57
N TYR A 410 -18.86 -12.26 -4.55
CA TYR A 410 -19.33 -12.98 -5.74
C TYR A 410 -19.83 -14.40 -5.40
N THR A 411 -19.11 -15.14 -4.57
CA THR A 411 -19.53 -16.46 -4.05
C THR A 411 -20.87 -16.42 -3.30
N LYS A 412 -21.28 -15.26 -2.78
CA LYS A 412 -22.59 -15.10 -2.12
C LYS A 412 -23.71 -14.85 -3.11
N ILE A 413 -23.42 -14.10 -4.17
CA ILE A 413 -24.36 -13.87 -5.27
C ILE A 413 -24.54 -15.18 -6.05
N ARG A 414 -23.45 -15.90 -6.31
CA ARG A 414 -23.44 -17.17 -7.03
C ARG A 414 -22.77 -18.28 -6.21
N LYS A 415 -23.60 -19.03 -5.48
CA LYS A 415 -23.18 -20.04 -4.51
C LYS A 415 -22.46 -21.25 -5.13
N THR A 416 -22.78 -21.60 -6.38
CA THR A 416 -22.19 -22.74 -7.11
C THR A 416 -21.23 -22.28 -8.21
N ALA A 417 -20.46 -21.21 -7.96
CA ALA A 417 -19.47 -20.71 -8.90
C ALA A 417 -18.33 -21.72 -9.08
N THR A 418 -17.98 -22.01 -10.33
CA THR A 418 -16.79 -22.83 -10.64
C THR A 418 -15.52 -22.00 -10.47
N GLU A 419 -14.36 -22.64 -10.25
CA GLU A 419 -13.07 -21.92 -10.14
C GLU A 419 -12.79 -21.01 -11.35
N LYS A 420 -13.14 -21.47 -12.56
CA LYS A 420 -12.99 -20.69 -13.81
C LYS A 420 -13.85 -19.43 -13.81
N GLU A 421 -15.09 -19.57 -13.35
CA GLU A 421 -16.01 -18.45 -13.25
C GLU A 421 -15.51 -17.41 -12.24
N LEU A 422 -14.99 -17.86 -11.11
CA LEU A 422 -14.42 -16.99 -10.09
C LEU A 422 -13.21 -16.20 -10.61
N MET A 423 -12.31 -16.86 -11.34
CA MET A 423 -11.16 -16.21 -11.99
C MET A 423 -11.60 -15.17 -13.05
N LEU A 424 -12.64 -15.47 -13.82
CA LEU A 424 -13.18 -14.55 -14.83
C LEU A 424 -13.85 -13.33 -14.19
N ALA A 425 -14.68 -13.56 -13.16
CA ALA A 425 -15.38 -12.51 -12.42
C ALA A 425 -14.39 -11.52 -11.78
N GLY A 426 -13.31 -12.02 -11.18
CA GLY A 426 -12.25 -11.18 -10.61
C GLY A 426 -11.58 -10.27 -11.63
N ARG A 427 -11.34 -10.78 -12.85
CA ARG A 427 -10.72 -9.98 -13.94
C ARG A 427 -11.64 -8.90 -14.49
N VAL A 428 -12.92 -9.22 -14.70
CA VAL A 428 -13.91 -8.23 -15.13
C VAL A 428 -14.05 -7.13 -14.08
N PHE A 429 -14.04 -7.50 -12.81
CA PHE A 429 -14.10 -6.54 -11.71
C PHE A 429 -12.91 -5.57 -11.69
N ILE A 430 -11.69 -6.02 -12.01
CA ILE A 430 -10.52 -5.14 -12.15
C ILE A 430 -10.76 -4.06 -13.21
N LEU A 431 -11.34 -4.42 -14.37
CA LEU A 431 -11.65 -3.45 -15.42
C LEU A 431 -12.66 -2.38 -14.95
N VAL A 432 -13.65 -2.80 -14.16
CA VAL A 432 -14.63 -1.88 -13.55
C VAL A 432 -13.94 -0.93 -12.56
N LEU A 433 -13.07 -1.45 -11.69
CA LEU A 433 -12.31 -0.63 -10.74
C LEU A 433 -11.43 0.40 -11.44
N ILE A 434 -10.79 0.02 -12.54
CA ILE A 434 -9.98 0.92 -13.36
C ILE A 434 -10.84 2.07 -13.89
N GLY A 435 -12.01 1.77 -14.47
CA GLY A 435 -12.92 2.79 -15.00
C GLY A 435 -13.37 3.80 -13.93
N ILE A 436 -13.77 3.31 -12.75
CA ILE A 436 -14.19 4.18 -11.63
C ILE A 436 -13.02 5.03 -11.13
N SER A 437 -11.82 4.45 -11.04
CA SER A 437 -10.64 5.16 -10.55
C SER A 437 -10.22 6.30 -11.48
N ILE A 438 -10.31 6.12 -12.80
CA ILE A 438 -10.08 7.19 -13.78
C ILE A 438 -11.09 8.33 -13.59
N ALA A 439 -12.37 8.01 -13.40
CA ALA A 439 -13.41 9.01 -13.18
C ALA A 439 -13.20 9.82 -11.90
N TRP A 440 -12.45 9.28 -10.93
CA TRP A 440 -12.15 9.95 -9.66
C TRP A 440 -10.92 10.87 -9.70
N VAL A 441 -10.06 10.76 -10.71
CA VAL A 441 -8.81 11.56 -10.82
C VAL A 441 -9.04 13.08 -10.71
N PRO A 442 -10.07 13.68 -11.34
CA PRO A 442 -10.30 15.13 -11.21
C PRO A 442 -10.59 15.58 -9.78
N ILE A 443 -11.23 14.72 -8.98
CA ILE A 443 -11.52 15.01 -7.58
C ILE A 443 -10.24 15.02 -6.76
N VAL A 444 -9.33 14.08 -7.01
CA VAL A 444 -8.01 14.05 -6.36
C VAL A 444 -7.16 15.26 -6.74
N GLN A 445 -7.26 15.74 -7.99
CA GLN A 445 -6.59 16.98 -8.42
C GLN A 445 -7.07 18.21 -7.65
N SER A 446 -8.37 18.31 -7.38
CA SER A 446 -8.96 19.42 -6.62
C SER A 446 -8.67 19.32 -5.12
N ALA A 447 -8.70 18.10 -4.57
CA ALA A 447 -8.66 17.89 -3.12
C ALA A 447 -7.25 17.84 -2.52
N GLN A 448 -6.21 17.55 -3.30
CA GLN A 448 -4.85 17.59 -2.78
C GLN A 448 -4.36 19.05 -2.74
N SER A 449 -4.25 19.64 -1.55
CA SER A 449 -3.69 20.98 -1.35
C SER A 449 -2.16 21.04 -1.60
N GLY A 450 -1.66 20.44 -2.69
CA GLY A 450 -0.23 20.42 -3.03
C GLY A 450 0.59 19.32 -2.34
N GLN A 451 0.04 18.64 -1.34
CA GLN A 451 0.66 17.53 -0.62
C GLN A 451 -0.18 16.25 -0.74
N LEU A 452 0.16 15.41 -1.73
CA LEU A 452 -0.62 14.21 -2.02
C LEU A 452 -0.60 13.21 -0.85
N PHE A 453 0.52 13.10 -0.14
CA PHE A 453 0.67 12.16 0.95
C PHE A 453 -0.24 12.49 2.13
N ASP A 454 -0.32 13.76 2.52
CA ASP A 454 -1.21 14.19 3.61
C ASP A 454 -2.68 13.94 3.28
N TYR A 455 -3.09 14.14 2.02
CA TYR A 455 -4.44 13.78 1.55
C TYR A 455 -4.74 12.28 1.73
N ILE A 456 -3.82 11.39 1.34
CA ILE A 456 -4.01 9.93 1.50
C ILE A 456 -4.14 9.58 2.99
N GLN A 457 -3.30 10.20 3.82
CA GLN A 457 -3.23 9.90 5.25
C GLN A 457 -4.42 10.48 6.02
N SER A 458 -4.97 11.62 5.61
CA SER A 458 -6.18 12.19 6.23
C SER A 458 -7.40 11.31 5.98
N ILE A 459 -7.65 10.87 4.74
CA ILE A 459 -8.77 9.94 4.44
C ILE A 459 -8.60 8.62 5.19
N THR A 460 -7.37 8.10 5.23
CA THR A 460 -7.05 6.89 6.00
C THR A 460 -7.35 7.09 7.49
N SER A 461 -7.10 8.28 8.03
CA SER A 461 -7.41 8.65 9.42
C SER A 461 -8.89 8.79 9.70
N TYR A 462 -9.71 9.06 8.69
CA TYR A 462 -11.15 9.17 8.84
C TYR A 462 -11.85 7.81 8.82
N LEU A 463 -11.32 6.85 8.07
CA LEU A 463 -12.02 5.59 7.79
C LEU A 463 -11.33 4.34 8.35
N GLY A 464 -10.02 4.38 8.57
CA GLY A 464 -9.23 3.26 9.10
C GLY A 464 -9.41 2.96 10.59
N PRO A 465 -9.51 3.95 11.51
CA PRO A 465 -9.52 3.68 12.95
C PRO A 465 -10.62 2.74 13.45
N PRO A 466 -11.89 2.81 12.98
CA PRO A 466 -12.93 1.87 13.39
C PRO A 466 -12.59 0.42 13.02
N ILE A 467 -11.96 0.21 11.86
CA ILE A 467 -11.51 -1.13 11.41
C ILE A 467 -10.38 -1.62 12.32
N ALA A 468 -9.37 -0.78 12.59
CA ALA A 468 -8.28 -1.10 13.50
C ALA A 468 -8.80 -1.51 14.89
N ALA A 469 -9.78 -0.77 15.42
CA ALA A 469 -10.38 -1.05 16.73
C ALA A 469 -11.03 -2.43 16.77
N VAL A 470 -11.81 -2.78 15.75
CA VAL A 470 -12.46 -4.10 15.66
C VAL A 470 -11.45 -5.23 15.57
N PHE A 471 -10.43 -5.11 14.72
CA PHE A 471 -9.42 -6.17 14.57
C PHE A 471 -8.58 -6.34 15.83
N LEU A 472 -8.18 -5.23 16.47
CA LEU A 472 -7.46 -5.29 17.75
C LEU A 472 -8.29 -6.03 18.80
N LEU A 473 -9.56 -5.65 18.95
CA LEU A 473 -10.46 -6.24 19.91
C LEU A 473 -10.86 -7.68 19.55
N ALA A 474 -11.00 -8.01 18.27
CA ALA A 474 -11.25 -9.36 17.78
C ALA A 474 -10.14 -10.33 18.21
N VAL A 475 -8.89 -9.87 18.10
CA VAL A 475 -7.69 -10.63 18.47
C VAL A 475 -7.53 -10.75 19.98
N PHE A 476 -7.63 -9.64 20.72
CA PHE A 476 -7.24 -9.62 22.14
C PHE A 476 -8.40 -9.80 23.12
N CYS A 477 -9.64 -9.50 22.73
CA CYS A 477 -10.79 -9.51 23.64
C CYS A 477 -11.79 -10.60 23.25
N LYS A 478 -11.87 -11.67 24.07
CA LYS A 478 -12.84 -12.75 23.86
C LYS A 478 -14.29 -12.32 24.07
N ARG A 479 -14.53 -11.28 24.88
CA ARG A 479 -15.87 -10.81 25.25
C ARG A 479 -16.63 -10.15 24.10
N VAL A 480 -15.92 -9.70 23.06
CA VAL A 480 -16.47 -8.97 21.92
C VAL A 480 -17.25 -9.91 21.01
N ASN A 481 -18.42 -9.44 20.56
CA ASN A 481 -19.37 -10.17 19.72
C ASN A 481 -19.80 -9.36 18.48
N GLU A 482 -20.64 -9.97 17.64
CA GLU A 482 -21.08 -9.41 16.35
C GLU A 482 -21.79 -8.05 16.50
N HIS A 483 -22.71 -7.92 17.45
CA HIS A 483 -23.43 -6.66 17.68
C HIS A 483 -22.49 -5.51 18.06
N GLY A 484 -21.54 -5.75 18.96
CA GLY A 484 -20.57 -4.73 19.35
C GLY A 484 -19.67 -4.32 18.19
N ALA A 485 -19.14 -5.30 17.45
CA ALA A 485 -18.32 -5.03 16.27
C ALA A 485 -19.10 -4.28 15.19
N PHE A 486 -20.34 -4.67 14.90
CA PHE A 486 -21.18 -4.04 13.89
C PHE A 486 -21.50 -2.57 14.23
N TRP A 487 -22.02 -2.29 15.42
CA TRP A 487 -22.37 -0.92 15.80
C TRP A 487 -21.14 -0.03 15.98
N GLY A 488 -20.02 -0.59 16.45
CA GLY A 488 -18.74 0.11 16.49
C GLY A 488 -18.24 0.55 15.12
N LEU A 489 -18.37 -0.32 14.12
CA LEU A 489 -18.02 0.00 12.73
C LEU A 489 -18.97 1.05 12.14
N ILE A 490 -20.28 0.86 12.26
CA ILE A 490 -21.27 1.77 11.67
C ILE A 490 -21.15 3.17 12.26
N ILE A 491 -21.16 3.30 13.59
CA ILE A 491 -21.08 4.61 14.25
C ILE A 491 -19.72 5.25 13.98
N GLY A 492 -18.62 4.49 14.08
CA GLY A 492 -17.29 4.99 13.75
C GLY A 492 -17.20 5.48 12.30
N PHE A 493 -17.75 4.72 11.35
CA PHE A 493 -17.78 5.12 9.95
C PHE A 493 -18.61 6.38 9.71
N LEU A 494 -19.76 6.54 10.37
CA LEU A 494 -20.57 7.76 10.25
C LEU A 494 -19.85 9.00 10.80
N ILE A 495 -19.11 8.86 11.91
CA ILE A 495 -18.28 9.94 12.47
C ILE A 495 -17.12 10.27 11.52
N GLY A 496 -16.44 9.26 10.98
CA GLY A 496 -15.39 9.44 10.00
C GLY A 496 -15.87 10.12 8.71
N LEU A 497 -17.00 9.65 8.19
CA LEU A 497 -17.62 10.17 6.98
C LEU A 497 -18.08 11.62 7.16
N SER A 498 -18.59 12.00 8.33
CA SER A 498 -18.98 13.39 8.59
C SER A 498 -17.78 14.34 8.56
N ARG A 499 -16.63 13.92 9.13
CA ARG A 499 -15.36 14.67 9.04
C ARG A 499 -14.86 14.78 7.60
N MET A 500 -14.90 13.68 6.86
CA MET A 500 -14.46 13.63 5.46
C MET A 500 -15.33 14.51 4.55
N ILE A 501 -16.65 14.43 4.68
CA ILE A 501 -17.58 15.27 3.91
C ILE A 501 -17.39 16.75 4.24
N ALA A 502 -17.22 17.09 5.53
CA ALA A 502 -16.96 18.47 5.92
C ALA A 502 -15.66 19.00 5.28
N GLU A 503 -14.59 18.23 5.31
CA GLU A 503 -13.31 18.62 4.71
C GLU A 503 -13.41 18.81 3.19
N PHE A 504 -14.14 17.93 2.48
CA PHE A 504 -14.39 18.10 1.05
C PHE A 504 -15.31 19.27 0.72
N ALA A 505 -16.33 19.53 1.54
CA ALA A 505 -17.29 20.59 1.30
C ALA A 505 -16.70 21.99 1.53
N TYR A 506 -15.87 22.15 2.56
CA TYR A 506 -15.25 23.43 2.91
C TYR A 506 -13.85 23.62 2.30
N GLY A 507 -13.28 22.56 1.74
CA GLY A 507 -11.89 22.50 1.30
C GLY A 507 -10.93 22.35 2.48
N THR A 508 -9.80 21.70 2.24
CA THR A 508 -8.65 21.58 3.15
C THR A 508 -7.94 22.91 3.42
N GLY A 509 -8.31 23.95 2.68
CA GLY A 509 -7.61 25.22 2.67
C GLY A 509 -6.26 25.12 1.97
N SER A 510 -5.75 26.26 1.55
CA SER A 510 -4.35 26.44 1.14
C SER A 510 -3.77 27.58 1.97
N CYS A 511 -2.45 27.77 1.88
CA CYS A 511 -1.82 28.92 2.53
C CYS A 511 -2.38 30.27 2.03
N MET A 512 -3.00 30.31 0.85
CA MET A 512 -3.66 31.50 0.30
C MET A 512 -5.12 31.64 0.70
N GLU A 513 -5.83 30.53 0.70
CA GLU A 513 -7.26 30.47 1.00
C GLU A 513 -7.45 29.52 2.18
N PRO A 514 -7.34 30.02 3.43
CA PRO A 514 -7.58 29.19 4.59
C PRO A 514 -9.00 28.62 4.54
N SER A 515 -9.17 27.37 4.97
CA SER A 515 -10.47 26.71 4.94
C SER A 515 -11.47 27.46 5.82
N ASN A 516 -12.69 27.68 5.31
CA ASN A 516 -13.80 28.21 6.11
C ASN A 516 -14.50 27.14 6.97
N CYS A 517 -13.86 25.98 7.16
CA CYS A 517 -14.47 24.89 7.90
C CYS A 517 -14.59 25.26 9.40
N PRO A 518 -15.73 24.98 10.06
CA PRO A 518 -15.89 25.23 11.49
C PRO A 518 -14.78 24.59 12.32
N THR A 519 -14.17 25.37 13.22
CA THR A 519 -13.03 24.94 14.06
C THR A 519 -13.36 23.73 14.92
N ILE A 520 -14.62 23.52 15.29
CA ILE A 520 -15.08 22.34 16.04
C ILE A 520 -14.93 21.05 15.22
N ILE A 521 -15.11 21.13 13.90
CA ILE A 521 -15.09 19.97 13.01
C ILE A 521 -13.69 19.80 12.40
N CYS A 522 -13.14 20.86 11.81
CA CYS A 522 -11.87 20.80 11.09
C CYS A 522 -10.65 21.30 11.87
N GLY A 523 -10.83 21.93 13.03
CA GLY A 523 -9.71 22.45 13.84
C GLY A 523 -8.91 21.36 14.56
N VAL A 524 -9.38 20.11 14.55
CA VAL A 524 -8.64 18.97 15.09
C VAL A 524 -7.80 18.34 13.99
N HIS A 525 -6.49 18.25 14.23
CA HIS A 525 -5.55 17.58 13.34
C HIS A 525 -5.98 16.14 13.04
N TYR A 526 -5.84 15.67 11.80
CA TYR A 526 -6.37 14.37 11.36
C TYR A 526 -5.82 13.19 12.18
N LEU A 527 -4.57 13.26 12.67
CA LEU A 527 -3.99 12.24 13.56
C LEU A 527 -4.62 12.22 14.95
N TYR A 528 -5.01 13.37 15.50
CA TYR A 528 -5.75 13.44 16.75
C TYR A 528 -7.19 12.97 16.58
N PHE A 529 -7.80 13.31 15.45
CA PHE A 529 -9.09 12.76 15.07
C PHE A 529 -9.05 11.23 14.99
N ALA A 530 -7.99 10.64 14.43
CA ALA A 530 -7.81 9.19 14.39
C ALA A 530 -7.79 8.56 15.79
N ILE A 531 -7.10 9.18 16.76
CA ILE A 531 -7.06 8.73 18.16
C ILE A 531 -8.46 8.78 18.79
N ILE A 532 -9.16 9.91 18.63
CA ILE A 532 -10.50 10.12 19.17
C ILE A 532 -11.47 9.10 18.57
N LEU A 533 -11.45 8.94 17.25
CA LEU A 533 -12.31 8.01 16.55
C LEU A 533 -12.05 6.56 16.98
N PHE A 534 -10.79 6.17 17.09
CA PHE A 534 -10.39 4.85 17.59
C PHE A 534 -10.91 4.58 19.01
N ALA A 535 -10.74 5.55 19.92
CA ALA A 535 -11.21 5.44 21.30
C ALA A 535 -12.74 5.32 21.37
N ILE A 536 -13.47 6.15 20.62
CA ILE A 536 -14.94 6.08 20.52
C ILE A 536 -15.38 4.71 20.00
N SER A 537 -14.76 4.22 18.92
CA SER A 537 -15.06 2.90 18.37
C SER A 537 -14.80 1.79 19.40
N ILE A 538 -13.68 1.80 20.12
CA ILE A 538 -13.40 0.82 21.19
C ILE A 538 -14.49 0.86 22.27
N ILE A 539 -14.85 2.05 22.75
CA ILE A 539 -15.85 2.21 23.82
C ILE A 539 -17.19 1.63 23.37
N ILE A 540 -17.66 1.97 22.16
CA ILE A 540 -18.92 1.47 21.62
C ILE A 540 -18.87 -0.06 21.49
N ILE A 541 -17.79 -0.61 20.92
CA ILE A 541 -17.65 -2.06 20.74
C ILE A 541 -17.72 -2.77 22.09
N LEU A 542 -16.99 -2.28 23.10
CA LEU A 542 -16.97 -2.89 24.43
C LEU A 542 -18.31 -2.76 25.15
N VAL A 543 -18.91 -1.58 25.19
CA VAL A 543 -20.18 -1.33 25.88
C VAL A 543 -21.30 -2.20 25.27
N VAL A 544 -21.46 -2.18 23.94
CA VAL A 544 -22.49 -2.98 23.28
C VAL A 544 -22.22 -4.48 23.45
N SER A 545 -20.95 -4.91 23.37
CA SER A 545 -20.60 -6.32 23.59
C SER A 545 -20.92 -6.76 25.02
N LEU A 546 -20.62 -5.92 26.02
CA LEU A 546 -20.89 -6.22 27.44
C LEU A 546 -22.40 -6.31 27.74
N CYS A 547 -23.22 -5.50 27.07
CA CYS A 547 -24.68 -5.52 27.20
C CYS A 547 -25.37 -6.67 26.44
N THR A 548 -24.65 -7.40 25.59
CA THR A 548 -25.19 -8.49 24.76
C THR A 548 -24.57 -9.83 25.14
N LYS A 549 -25.19 -10.95 24.70
CA LYS A 549 -24.77 -12.29 25.10
C LYS A 549 -23.31 -12.58 24.69
N PRO A 550 -22.49 -13.20 25.57
CA PRO A 550 -21.13 -13.59 25.21
C PRO A 550 -21.13 -14.78 24.24
N ILE A 551 -20.11 -14.85 23.39
CA ILE A 551 -19.86 -16.02 22.52
C ILE A 551 -19.18 -17.10 23.37
N PRO A 552 -19.69 -18.35 23.41
CA PRO A 552 -19.03 -19.46 24.09
C PRO A 552 -17.60 -19.72 23.57
N ASP A 553 -16.69 -20.12 24.46
CA ASP A 553 -15.27 -20.31 24.12
C ASP A 553 -15.05 -21.40 23.04
N VAL A 554 -15.95 -22.38 22.93
CA VAL A 554 -15.95 -23.46 21.92
C VAL A 554 -15.91 -22.92 20.48
N HIS A 555 -16.53 -21.76 20.26
CA HIS A 555 -16.55 -21.11 18.95
C HIS A 555 -15.32 -20.23 18.68
N LEU A 556 -14.49 -19.97 19.70
CA LEU A 556 -13.40 -18.99 19.65
C LEU A 556 -12.00 -19.62 19.65
N TYR A 557 -11.91 -20.95 19.75
CA TYR A 557 -10.63 -21.65 19.70
C TYR A 557 -9.84 -21.27 18.45
N ARG A 558 -8.52 -21.02 18.61
CA ARG A 558 -7.62 -20.61 17.53
C ARG A 558 -7.96 -19.28 16.82
N LEU A 559 -8.98 -18.53 17.27
CA LEU A 559 -9.42 -17.26 16.65
C LEU A 559 -9.05 -16.02 17.47
N CYS A 560 -8.63 -16.17 18.72
CA CYS A 560 -8.18 -15.06 19.57
C CYS A 560 -6.89 -15.40 20.31
N TRP A 561 -6.19 -14.38 20.78
CA TRP A 561 -4.88 -14.53 21.43
C TRP A 561 -4.94 -15.45 22.63
N SER A 562 -5.96 -15.33 23.48
CA SER A 562 -6.12 -16.15 24.69
C SER A 562 -6.31 -17.64 24.40
N LEU A 563 -7.03 -17.98 23.33
CA LEU A 563 -7.37 -19.36 22.95
C LEU A 563 -6.54 -19.89 21.76
N ARG A 564 -5.47 -19.19 21.38
CA ARG A 564 -4.70 -19.50 20.16
C ARG A 564 -4.02 -20.86 20.18
N ASN A 565 -3.75 -21.42 21.36
CA ASN A 565 -3.06 -22.71 21.51
C ASN A 565 -4.01 -23.85 21.93
N SER A 566 -5.32 -23.60 21.96
CA SER A 566 -6.28 -24.66 22.25
C SER A 566 -6.20 -25.77 21.21
N LYS A 567 -6.11 -27.01 21.69
CA LYS A 567 -6.13 -28.23 20.87
C LYS A 567 -7.55 -28.79 20.71
N GLU A 568 -8.52 -28.21 21.40
CA GLU A 568 -9.91 -28.63 21.34
C GLU A 568 -10.50 -28.39 19.93
N GLU A 569 -11.54 -29.15 19.63
CA GLU A 569 -12.29 -29.01 18.39
C GLU A 569 -13.08 -27.70 18.40
N ARG A 570 -12.99 -26.96 17.30
CA ARG A 570 -13.66 -25.66 17.16
C ARG A 570 -14.95 -25.88 16.39
N ILE A 571 -16.08 -25.49 16.97
CA ILE A 571 -17.36 -25.45 16.26
C ILE A 571 -17.47 -24.06 15.62
N ASP A 572 -17.38 -24.01 14.30
CA ASP A 572 -17.43 -22.77 13.56
C ASP A 572 -18.83 -22.14 13.62
N LEU A 573 -18.91 -20.84 13.94
CA LEU A 573 -20.19 -20.10 13.99
C LEU A 573 -20.88 -20.03 12.63
N ASP A 574 -20.12 -20.19 11.55
CA ASP A 574 -20.61 -20.27 10.18
C ASP A 574 -21.05 -21.68 9.76
N ALA A 575 -20.73 -22.74 10.52
CA ALA A 575 -21.11 -24.12 10.19
C ALA A 575 -22.63 -24.32 10.17
N THR A 576 -23.38 -23.67 11.07
CA THR A 576 -24.86 -23.77 11.10
C THR A 576 -25.55 -23.19 9.86
N GLU A 577 -24.88 -22.43 8.99
CA GLU A 577 -25.46 -21.99 7.71
C GLU A 577 -25.03 -22.86 6.51
N GLU A 578 -23.91 -23.59 6.62
CA GLU A 578 -23.48 -24.58 5.62
C GLU A 578 -24.23 -25.92 5.84
N ASP A 579 -24.38 -26.38 7.09
CA ASP A 579 -25.07 -27.63 7.43
C ASP A 579 -26.60 -27.61 7.27
N VAL A 580 -27.25 -26.43 7.30
CA VAL A 580 -28.71 -26.33 7.06
C VAL A 580 -29.05 -26.39 5.56
N ASN A 581 -28.05 -26.31 4.67
CA ASN A 581 -28.26 -26.34 3.22
C ASN A 581 -27.65 -27.58 2.54
N GLU A 582 -27.00 -28.48 3.27
CA GLU A 582 -26.86 -29.87 2.83
C GLU A 582 -28.20 -30.58 3.11
N ALA A 583 -29.03 -30.67 2.06
CA ALA A 583 -30.19 -31.56 2.07
C ALA A 583 -29.72 -33.00 2.42
N PRO A 584 -30.58 -33.82 3.05
CA PRO A 584 -30.18 -35.08 3.66
C PRO A 584 -29.60 -36.04 2.62
N GLU A 585 -28.71 -36.92 3.09
CA GLU A 585 -28.28 -38.12 2.40
C GLU A 585 -29.45 -38.80 1.67
N GLU A 586 -29.56 -38.58 0.36
CA GLU A 586 -30.22 -39.51 -0.54
C GLU A 586 -29.12 -40.22 -1.33
N THR A 587 -28.93 -41.48 -0.97
CA THR A 587 -28.35 -42.55 -1.77
C THR A 587 -28.68 -42.36 -3.25
N PHE A 588 -27.74 -41.82 -4.02
CA PHE A 588 -27.82 -41.87 -5.48
C PHE A 588 -27.33 -43.24 -5.92
N GLU A 589 -28.30 -44.11 -6.21
CA GLU A 589 -28.11 -45.35 -6.94
C GLU A 589 -27.24 -45.12 -8.18
N ILE A 590 -26.41 -46.13 -8.43
CA ILE A 590 -25.59 -46.31 -9.62
C ILE A 590 -26.53 -46.37 -10.83
N VAL A 591 -26.75 -45.24 -11.50
CA VAL A 591 -27.26 -45.23 -12.88
C VAL A 591 -26.06 -45.11 -13.80
N LEU A 592 -25.69 -46.27 -14.33
CA LEU A 592 -24.70 -46.49 -15.37
C LEU A 592 -25.10 -45.71 -16.64
N PHE A 593 -24.65 -44.47 -16.80
CA PHE A 593 -24.68 -43.82 -18.11
C PHE A 593 -23.48 -44.28 -18.93
N PRO A 594 -23.67 -44.74 -20.17
CA PRO A 594 -22.60 -45.32 -20.98
C PRO A 594 -21.56 -44.27 -21.31
N ASN A 595 -20.29 -44.67 -21.30
CA ASN A 595 -19.14 -43.94 -21.78
C ASN A 595 -19.47 -43.21 -23.09
N THR A 596 -19.77 -41.92 -23.00
CA THR A 596 -19.61 -41.03 -24.14
C THR A 596 -18.21 -40.49 -24.03
N GLU A 597 -17.30 -41.12 -24.78
CA GLU A 597 -16.02 -40.53 -25.14
C GLU A 597 -16.33 -39.18 -25.80
N VAL A 598 -16.31 -38.10 -25.02
CA VAL A 598 -16.24 -36.76 -25.56
C VAL A 598 -14.84 -36.66 -26.13
N ALA A 599 -14.75 -36.85 -27.45
CA ALA A 599 -13.55 -36.59 -28.23
C ALA A 599 -12.95 -35.25 -27.78
N GLU A 600 -11.66 -35.25 -27.43
CA GLU A 600 -10.90 -34.03 -27.28
C GLU A 600 -10.92 -33.28 -28.63
N GLU A 601 -11.84 -32.33 -28.79
CA GLU A 601 -11.73 -31.36 -29.87
C GLU A 601 -10.36 -30.70 -29.74
N LYS A 602 -9.51 -30.89 -30.76
CA LYS A 602 -8.22 -30.22 -30.89
C LYS A 602 -8.45 -28.71 -30.84
N LYS A 603 -8.36 -28.12 -29.66
CA LYS A 603 -8.46 -26.67 -29.45
C LYS A 603 -7.45 -25.98 -30.37
N GLY A 604 -7.94 -25.07 -31.23
CA GLY A 604 -7.08 -24.32 -32.15
C GLY A 604 -5.98 -23.53 -31.43
N CYS A 605 -4.85 -23.33 -32.09
CA CYS A 605 -3.65 -22.68 -31.51
C CYS A 605 -3.98 -21.34 -30.81
N CYS A 606 -4.84 -20.50 -31.40
CA CYS A 606 -5.25 -19.23 -30.80
C CYS A 606 -6.09 -19.40 -29.52
N ARG A 607 -6.95 -20.42 -29.45
CA ARG A 607 -7.76 -20.70 -28.25
C ARG A 607 -6.93 -21.32 -27.15
N ARG A 608 -5.93 -22.14 -27.50
CA ARG A 608 -4.94 -22.68 -26.57
C ARG A 608 -3.99 -21.59 -26.06
N ALA A 609 -3.54 -20.68 -26.92
CA ALA A 609 -2.78 -19.51 -26.53
C ALA A 609 -3.60 -18.57 -25.62
N TYR A 610 -4.88 -18.37 -25.91
CA TYR A 610 -5.81 -17.63 -25.05
C TYR A 610 -6.02 -18.33 -23.71
N ASP A 611 -6.29 -19.63 -23.68
CA ASP A 611 -6.47 -20.40 -22.45
C ASP A 611 -5.17 -20.40 -21.61
N MET A 612 -4.00 -20.48 -22.24
CA MET A 612 -2.70 -20.39 -21.58
C MET A 612 -2.42 -18.97 -21.05
N PHE A 613 -2.65 -17.94 -21.86
CA PHE A 613 -2.49 -16.53 -21.50
C PHE A 613 -3.43 -16.14 -20.36
N CYS A 614 -4.66 -16.66 -20.38
CA CYS A 614 -5.65 -16.48 -19.35
C CYS A 614 -5.53 -17.50 -18.20
N GLY A 615 -4.54 -18.41 -18.18
CA GLY A 615 -4.38 -19.41 -17.12
C GLY A 615 -5.59 -20.33 -16.89
N LEU A 616 -6.42 -20.52 -17.93
CA LEU A 616 -7.60 -21.40 -17.93
C LEU A 616 -7.26 -22.85 -18.26
N ASP A 617 -5.99 -23.14 -18.58
CA ASP A 617 -5.49 -24.49 -18.83
C ASP A 617 -5.44 -25.27 -17.50
N GLN A 618 -6.49 -26.07 -17.28
CA GLN A 618 -6.52 -27.06 -16.20
C GLN A 618 -5.59 -28.22 -16.58
N GLN A 619 -4.38 -28.24 -16.04
CA GLN A 619 -3.82 -29.54 -15.70
C GLN A 619 -4.71 -30.09 -14.58
N LYS A 620 -5.51 -31.12 -14.89
CA LYS A 620 -6.18 -31.94 -13.89
C LYS A 620 -5.09 -32.58 -13.03
N GLY A 621 -4.68 -31.90 -11.97
CA GLY A 621 -3.96 -32.55 -10.88
C GLY A 621 -4.83 -33.70 -10.34
N PRO A 622 -4.23 -34.77 -9.80
CA PRO A 622 -4.99 -35.84 -9.18
C PRO A 622 -5.95 -35.25 -8.13
N LYS A 623 -7.23 -35.62 -8.17
CA LYS A 623 -8.19 -35.27 -7.12
C LYS A 623 -7.66 -35.85 -5.82
N MET A 624 -7.32 -34.97 -4.87
CA MET A 624 -6.82 -35.39 -3.57
C MET A 624 -7.91 -36.16 -2.82
N THR A 625 -7.50 -37.19 -2.09
CA THR A 625 -8.40 -37.89 -1.18
C THR A 625 -8.78 -36.99 -0.01
N LYS A 626 -9.93 -37.22 0.64
CA LYS A 626 -10.39 -36.43 1.80
C LYS A 626 -9.34 -36.39 2.93
N GLU A 627 -8.60 -37.48 3.11
CA GLU A 627 -7.50 -37.58 4.08
C GLU A 627 -6.31 -36.69 3.71
N GLU A 628 -5.91 -36.68 2.44
CA GLU A 628 -4.83 -35.79 1.97
C GLU A 628 -5.25 -34.31 2.04
N GLU A 629 -6.53 -33.99 1.79
CA GLU A 629 -7.05 -32.63 1.92
C GLU A 629 -7.08 -32.18 3.39
N ALA A 630 -7.48 -33.05 4.31
CA ALA A 630 -7.42 -32.80 5.75
C ALA A 630 -5.97 -32.64 6.24
N ALA A 631 -5.05 -33.51 5.79
CA ALA A 631 -3.62 -33.40 6.10
C ALA A 631 -3.01 -32.10 5.55
N MET A 632 -3.43 -31.67 4.35
CA MET A 632 -3.02 -30.38 3.80
C MET A 632 -3.58 -29.21 4.62
N LYS A 633 -4.87 -29.22 4.99
CA LYS A 633 -5.47 -28.19 5.86
C LYS A 633 -4.76 -28.10 7.23
N LEU A 634 -4.37 -29.24 7.79
CA LEU A 634 -3.63 -29.30 9.05
C LEU A 634 -2.21 -28.73 8.89
N LYS A 635 -1.52 -29.04 7.79
CA LYS A 635 -0.22 -28.44 7.44
C LYS A 635 -0.32 -26.94 7.15
N LEU A 636 -1.44 -26.48 6.60
CA LEU A 636 -1.71 -25.07 6.30
C LEU A 636 -2.03 -24.25 7.57
N THR A 637 -2.52 -24.88 8.63
CA THR A 637 -2.83 -24.21 9.91
C THR A 637 -1.71 -24.34 10.95
N ASP A 638 -0.64 -25.07 10.60
CA ASP A 638 0.51 -25.24 11.48
C ASP A 638 1.32 -23.95 11.62
N THR A 639 1.68 -23.65 12.86
CA THR A 639 2.50 -22.49 13.26
C THR A 639 3.76 -22.91 14.00
N SER A 640 4.08 -24.21 14.01
CA SER A 640 5.29 -24.73 14.61
C SER A 640 6.55 -24.14 13.96
N GLU A 641 7.57 -23.91 14.79
CA GLU A 641 8.83 -23.31 14.35
C GLU A 641 10.01 -24.16 14.81
N LYS A 642 11.05 -24.24 13.98
CA LYS A 642 12.32 -24.82 14.38
C LYS A 642 13.00 -23.91 15.41
N PRO A 643 13.50 -24.42 16.55
CA PRO A 643 14.02 -23.60 17.65
C PRO A 643 15.13 -22.62 17.25
N LEU A 644 16.06 -23.07 16.40
CA LEU A 644 17.16 -22.24 15.90
C LEU A 644 16.64 -21.02 15.13
N TRP A 645 15.78 -21.25 14.14
CA TRP A 645 15.25 -20.17 13.28
C TRP A 645 14.34 -19.22 14.06
N ARG A 646 13.54 -19.74 15.00
CA ARG A 646 12.74 -18.93 15.92
C ARG A 646 13.62 -17.97 16.72
N THR A 647 14.76 -18.44 17.21
CA THR A 647 15.69 -17.62 18.00
C THR A 647 16.32 -16.53 17.13
N VAL A 648 16.79 -16.89 15.93
CA VAL A 648 17.39 -15.94 14.97
C VAL A 648 16.41 -14.82 14.61
N VAL A 649 15.16 -15.14 14.25
CA VAL A 649 14.18 -14.10 13.88
C VAL A 649 13.77 -13.24 15.05
N ASN A 650 13.68 -13.79 16.27
CA ASN A 650 13.37 -13.03 17.47
C ASN A 650 14.49 -12.03 17.82
N ILE A 651 15.76 -12.45 17.75
CA ILE A 651 16.91 -11.57 17.98
C ILE A 651 16.89 -10.42 16.97
N ASN A 652 16.72 -10.73 15.68
CA ASN A 652 16.66 -9.69 14.64
C ASN A 652 15.46 -8.75 14.82
N GLY A 653 14.30 -9.26 15.24
CA GLY A 653 13.14 -8.44 15.57
C GLY A 653 13.42 -7.45 16.70
N ILE A 654 14.14 -7.87 17.75
CA ILE A 654 14.54 -7.00 18.87
C ILE A 654 15.55 -5.94 18.39
N ILE A 655 16.56 -6.35 17.61
CA ILE A 655 17.55 -5.41 17.04
C ILE A 655 16.84 -4.35 16.20
N LEU A 656 15.92 -4.77 15.33
CA LEU A 656 15.16 -3.87 14.47
C LEU A 656 14.33 -2.85 15.28
N LEU A 657 13.66 -3.29 16.35
CA LEU A 657 12.93 -2.38 17.24
C LEU A 657 13.87 -1.42 17.99
N ALA A 658 15.03 -1.90 18.45
CA ALA A 658 16.04 -1.06 19.10
C ALA A 658 16.57 0.03 18.14
N VAL A 659 16.83 -0.33 16.88
CA VAL A 659 17.22 0.61 15.83
C VAL A 659 16.11 1.63 15.57
N ALA A 660 14.85 1.20 15.50
CA ALA A 660 13.73 2.12 15.32
C ALA A 660 13.63 3.13 16.48
N VAL A 661 13.78 2.69 17.73
CA VAL A 661 13.79 3.58 18.90
C VAL A 661 14.97 4.54 18.85
N PHE A 662 16.17 4.05 18.52
CA PHE A 662 17.36 4.89 18.36
C PHE A 662 17.15 5.96 17.28
N CYS A 663 16.62 5.60 16.12
CA CYS A 663 16.35 6.55 15.04
C CYS A 663 15.35 7.63 15.46
N HIS A 664 14.26 7.27 16.14
CA HIS A 664 13.32 8.27 16.68
C HIS A 664 13.99 9.17 17.71
N ALA A 665 14.81 8.62 18.62
CA ALA A 665 15.48 9.40 19.65
C ALA A 665 16.56 10.34 19.08
N PHE A 666 17.28 9.91 18.05
CA PHE A 666 18.33 10.70 17.42
C PHE A 666 17.78 11.91 16.65
N PHE A 667 16.62 11.77 16.03
CA PHE A 667 15.94 12.84 15.28
C PHE A 667 14.76 13.45 16.04
N ALA A 668 14.63 13.19 17.35
CA ALA A 668 13.55 13.67 18.20
C ALA A 668 13.53 15.20 18.26
#